data_AF-A0A9D5EXS9-F1
#
_entry.id   AF-A0A9D5EXS9-F1
#
_cell.length_a   1.000
_cell.length_b   1.000
_cell.length_c   1.000
_cell.angle_alpha   90.00
_cell.angle_beta   90.00
_cell.angle_gamma   90.00
#
_symmetry.space_group_name_H-M   'P 1'
#
loop_
_entity.id
_entity.type
_entity.pdbx_description
1 polymer ?
#
loop_
_entity_poly.entity_id
_entity_poly.type
_entity_poly.pdbx_seq_one_letter_code
_entity_poly.pdbx_strand_id
1 'polypeptide(L)'
;GQSREWVFPSEAKRALSLRTLADWVVRPRLLKVSGVAQVIMMGGGRKQYQVLVDPALLKEHEVTLQDVDVALRANNVNFTGGFADTGGVEQPIRVIGRLGPRPEQVVADLKMIVVKVPEPRKEEGQSPGVKPSPPRPVLLGNVARIAEGAQVKRGDSSINGFPGIAITVSKQPHTDTRALTDTCKTAFTEVEPSLPADVILETGLYELREFIDRGVYNVAEALVIGAVLVLIVLFLFLMNFRTTFISLSAIPLSLVVTVLVFRLIGMVTGVELSINVMTLGGIAVAMGELVDDAIVDVENIFRRLRENSHAPQPKPALRVVYEASVEVRTSIVFGTAVVILVFLPLFALSGIEGRLFTPLGIAYIVSILASLVVSLTVTPVLAYYLLANSKAVHAERDGPLVRVLKWAAAFLVRFSMRWAGLLLILTWVLVAYGGWRLTTIGADFLPAFDEGSVQVNVTLPAGASLTASNQASALVDAKLRSFQKSAANPDGEVLAFLRRTGRAELDEHAEPPNANEFNVAINPDSGKSRKEVIATLQKEIKDAVPGVDVEVEQPLAHLISHMISGSTAQIAIKVYGDDLDTLEKLANQIKAAISGVPGVSSLAVEPMRRVDEIHVKLKPEELAFHGVDRAYVGSFVQTALNGEVVSQVVEGQRRFDLVVRLDEPYRADVANLKDLRIDLPNNRGQVRLRDLADVTPPTGGDAGANQVKRENVRRRIVIRCNAAGRDLASVVGDIEKAVKLEVPMPEGYFVEYGGQFESQKRATRLIGILAAASVVGMFFVLYMLFPSPRIVLQILNAIPTAFIGGVLALVITQQTLTVASLVGFISLGGIAVRNGILLVTHYVHLMKHEGEAFSEKMVLRGSLERLSPVLMTALTAGIGLIPLVVAGQQPGREILYPVATVILGGLITSTFCEFLIHPGLFWRFSGKAADRMAHADDKADGLDDPPAPHEPNPPH
;
A
#
# COMPACT_ATOMS: atom_id res chain seq x y z
N GLY A 1 -16.29 -60.95 15.63
CA GLY A 1 -15.12 -60.40 16.32
C GLY A 1 -13.88 -60.48 15.46
N GLN A 2 -13.76 -59.60 14.46
CA GLN A 2 -12.45 -59.31 13.86
C GLN A 2 -11.87 -58.12 14.63
N SER A 3 -10.82 -58.38 15.41
CA SER A 3 -10.00 -57.31 15.95
C SER A 3 -9.40 -56.55 14.76
N ARG A 4 -9.82 -55.30 14.55
CA ARG A 4 -9.11 -54.38 13.66
C ARG A 4 -8.23 -53.53 14.55
N GLU A 5 -6.92 -53.68 14.43
CA GLU A 5 -5.98 -52.71 15.00
C GLU A 5 -6.19 -51.37 14.30
N TRP A 6 -6.77 -50.41 15.02
CA TRP A 6 -6.81 -49.02 14.58
C TRP A 6 -5.52 -48.34 15.04
N VAL A 7 -4.55 -48.24 14.14
CA VAL A 7 -3.34 -47.45 14.39
C VAL A 7 -3.63 -46.00 14.09
N PHE A 8 -3.71 -45.16 15.11
CA PHE A 8 -3.82 -43.72 14.92
C PHE A 8 -2.55 -43.21 14.21
N PRO A 9 -2.67 -42.46 13.11
CA PRO A 9 -1.51 -41.88 12.45
C PRO A 9 -0.78 -40.93 13.41
N SER A 10 0.54 -41.02 13.44
CA SER A 10 1.40 -40.10 14.20
C SER A 10 1.20 -38.66 13.75
N GLU A 11 1.51 -37.69 14.61
CA GLU A 11 1.41 -36.25 14.28
C GLU A 11 2.17 -35.90 12.99
N ALA A 12 3.36 -36.47 12.81
CA ALA A 12 4.15 -36.31 11.58
C ALA A 12 3.41 -36.83 10.34
N LYS A 13 2.76 -37.99 10.42
CA LYS A 13 1.99 -38.57 9.31
C LYS A 13 0.72 -37.75 9.03
N ARG A 14 0.08 -37.20 10.06
CA ARG A 14 -1.05 -36.25 9.90
C ARG A 14 -0.62 -34.98 9.22
N ALA A 15 0.49 -34.36 9.65
CA ALA A 15 1.02 -33.14 9.04
C ALA A 15 1.42 -33.33 7.56
N LEU A 16 2.03 -34.47 7.22
CA LEU A 16 2.34 -34.86 5.84
C LEU A 16 1.07 -35.04 5.00
N SER A 17 0.05 -35.69 5.57
CA SER A 17 -1.23 -35.94 4.88
C SER A 17 -1.98 -34.64 4.65
N LEU A 18 -2.04 -33.77 5.66
CA LEU A 18 -2.64 -32.43 5.57
C LEU A 18 -1.95 -31.61 4.47
N ARG A 19 -0.60 -31.62 4.44
CA ARG A 19 0.15 -30.91 3.39
C ARG A 19 -0.11 -31.49 2.00
N THR A 20 -0.19 -32.80 1.90
CA THR A 20 -0.52 -33.49 0.64
C THR A 20 -1.92 -33.12 0.15
N LEU A 21 -2.91 -33.04 1.03
CA LEU A 21 -4.27 -32.57 0.67
C LEU A 21 -4.23 -31.11 0.20
N ALA A 22 -3.51 -30.27 0.92
CA ALA A 22 -3.42 -28.85 0.60
C ALA A 22 -2.76 -28.61 -0.77
N ASP A 23 -1.66 -29.32 -1.09
CA ASP A 23 -0.93 -29.20 -2.35
C ASP A 23 -1.69 -29.77 -3.57
N TRP A 24 -2.44 -30.85 -3.40
CA TRP A 24 -3.04 -31.61 -4.51
C TRP A 24 -4.56 -31.46 -4.66
N VAL A 25 -5.26 -30.97 -3.64
CA VAL A 25 -6.72 -30.77 -3.68
C VAL A 25 -7.05 -29.28 -3.63
N VAL A 26 -6.59 -28.59 -2.58
CA VAL A 26 -6.93 -27.17 -2.36
C VAL A 26 -6.22 -26.26 -3.36
N ARG A 27 -4.90 -26.38 -3.48
CA ARG A 27 -4.08 -25.51 -4.34
C ARG A 27 -4.51 -25.55 -5.82
N PRO A 28 -4.75 -26.70 -6.48
CA PRO A 28 -5.21 -26.73 -7.86
C PRO A 28 -6.59 -26.08 -8.06
N ARG A 29 -7.51 -26.24 -7.09
CA ARG A 29 -8.82 -25.57 -7.16
C ARG A 29 -8.67 -24.05 -7.11
N LEU A 30 -7.78 -23.52 -6.27
CA LEU A 30 -7.51 -22.09 -6.17
C LEU A 30 -6.80 -21.55 -7.40
N LEU A 31 -5.81 -22.27 -7.95
CA LEU A 31 -5.12 -21.88 -9.19
C LEU A 31 -6.05 -21.86 -10.42
N LYS A 32 -7.18 -22.57 -10.38
CA LYS A 32 -8.22 -22.51 -11.43
C LYS A 32 -8.99 -21.18 -11.41
N VAL A 33 -8.98 -20.44 -10.30
CA VAL A 33 -9.70 -19.17 -10.18
C VAL A 33 -9.00 -18.09 -11.01
N SER A 34 -9.75 -17.47 -11.92
CA SER A 34 -9.23 -16.36 -12.74
C SER A 34 -8.80 -15.20 -11.85
N GLY A 35 -7.63 -14.62 -12.13
CA GLY A 35 -7.06 -13.51 -11.35
C GLY A 35 -6.17 -13.96 -10.19
N VAL A 36 -6.08 -15.26 -9.87
CA VAL A 36 -5.02 -15.79 -9.00
C VAL A 36 -3.73 -15.92 -9.81
N ALA A 37 -2.64 -15.31 -9.31
CA ALA A 37 -1.31 -15.46 -9.90
C ALA A 37 -0.58 -16.67 -9.32
N GLN A 38 -0.64 -16.82 -8.00
CA GLN A 38 0.09 -17.85 -7.28
C GLN A 38 -0.62 -18.22 -5.98
N VAL A 39 -0.49 -19.49 -5.59
CA VAL A 39 -0.94 -20.00 -4.29
C VAL A 39 0.27 -20.64 -3.63
N ILE A 40 0.72 -20.01 -2.54
CA ILE A 40 1.88 -20.42 -1.75
C ILE A 40 1.36 -21.13 -0.50
N MET A 41 1.91 -22.30 -0.25
CA MET A 41 1.54 -23.14 0.88
C MET A 41 2.74 -23.19 1.83
N MET A 42 2.54 -22.84 3.09
CA MET A 42 3.59 -22.86 4.11
C MET A 42 3.17 -23.76 5.28
N GLY A 43 4.15 -24.39 5.93
CA GLY A 43 3.90 -25.36 7.00
C GLY A 43 3.46 -26.73 6.51
N GLY A 44 3.34 -27.63 7.47
CA GLY A 44 3.30 -29.07 7.20
C GLY A 44 4.62 -29.55 6.61
N GLY A 45 4.66 -30.73 5.98
CA GLY A 45 5.86 -31.24 5.31
C GLY A 45 5.51 -31.73 3.92
N ARG A 46 6.23 -31.25 2.89
CA ARG A 46 6.06 -31.78 1.54
C ARG A 46 6.51 -33.23 1.52
N LYS A 47 5.59 -34.14 1.18
CA LYS A 47 5.86 -35.58 1.16
C LYS A 47 6.93 -35.90 0.10
N GLN A 48 7.93 -36.66 0.51
CA GLN A 48 8.92 -37.29 -0.37
C GLN A 48 9.19 -38.72 0.08
N TYR A 49 9.55 -39.58 -0.87
CA TYR A 49 10.08 -40.91 -0.59
C TYR A 49 11.57 -40.79 -0.34
N GLN A 50 12.04 -41.26 0.82
CA GLN A 50 13.43 -41.11 1.22
C GLN A 50 14.08 -42.48 1.30
N VAL A 51 15.18 -42.63 0.57
CA VAL A 51 16.10 -43.75 0.68
C VAL A 51 17.25 -43.27 1.55
N LEU A 52 17.19 -43.62 2.84
CA LEU A 52 18.16 -43.22 3.86
C LEU A 52 19.23 -44.31 3.95
N VAL A 53 20.36 -44.04 3.33
CA VAL A 53 21.44 -45.01 3.15
C VAL A 53 22.32 -45.05 4.39
N ASP A 54 22.72 -46.26 4.79
CA ASP A 54 23.67 -46.48 5.88
C ASP A 54 25.07 -46.77 5.31
N PRO A 55 26.09 -45.90 5.55
CA PRO A 55 27.47 -46.14 5.10
C PRO A 55 28.08 -47.45 5.59
N ALA A 56 27.71 -47.94 6.78
CA ALA A 56 28.21 -49.20 7.32
C ALA A 56 27.68 -50.39 6.52
N LEU A 57 26.39 -50.39 6.17
CA LEU A 57 25.76 -51.43 5.36
C LEU A 57 26.25 -51.41 3.90
N LEU A 58 26.49 -50.22 3.34
CA LEU A 58 27.15 -50.08 2.04
C LEU A 58 28.51 -50.79 2.02
N LYS A 59 29.31 -50.59 3.08
CA LYS A 59 30.62 -51.24 3.22
C LYS A 59 30.51 -52.75 3.40
N GLU A 60 29.58 -53.22 4.24
CA GLU A 60 29.37 -54.65 4.48
C GLU A 60 29.00 -55.39 3.19
N HIS A 61 28.18 -54.75 2.35
CA HIS A 61 27.71 -55.33 1.10
C HIS A 61 28.56 -54.99 -0.14
N GLU A 62 29.67 -54.27 0.02
CA GLU A 62 30.56 -53.85 -1.09
C GLU A 62 29.80 -53.08 -2.20
N VAL A 63 28.85 -52.23 -1.80
CA VAL A 63 27.99 -51.40 -2.64
C VAL A 63 28.29 -49.92 -2.40
N THR A 64 28.12 -49.08 -3.42
CA THR A 64 28.29 -47.63 -3.28
C THR A 64 27.02 -46.82 -3.33
N LEU A 65 27.12 -45.56 -2.91
CA LEU A 65 26.03 -44.61 -3.04
C LEU A 65 25.68 -44.36 -4.51
N GLN A 66 26.68 -44.38 -5.41
CA GLN A 66 26.49 -44.27 -6.86
C GLN A 66 25.73 -45.48 -7.42
N ASP A 67 26.07 -46.70 -6.98
CA ASP A 67 25.32 -47.90 -7.37
C ASP A 67 23.84 -47.77 -6.96
N VAL A 68 23.57 -47.24 -5.77
CA VAL A 68 22.20 -46.96 -5.29
C VAL A 68 21.48 -45.93 -6.16
N ASP A 69 22.14 -44.82 -6.52
CA ASP A 69 21.57 -43.79 -7.41
C ASP A 69 21.21 -44.37 -8.79
N VAL A 70 22.16 -45.08 -9.42
CA VAL A 70 21.97 -45.71 -10.73
C VAL A 70 20.84 -46.74 -10.68
N ALA A 71 20.81 -47.58 -9.64
CA ALA A 71 19.77 -48.58 -9.46
C ALA A 71 18.39 -47.93 -9.33
N LEU A 72 18.25 -46.85 -8.56
CA LEU A 72 16.97 -46.18 -8.37
C LEU A 72 16.46 -45.49 -9.65
N ARG A 73 17.36 -44.88 -10.44
CA ARG A 73 16.99 -44.28 -11.74
C ARG A 73 16.50 -45.33 -12.74
N ALA A 74 17.12 -46.50 -12.74
CA ALA A 74 16.78 -47.59 -13.67
C ALA A 74 15.48 -48.33 -13.31
N ASN A 75 15.01 -48.27 -12.05
CA ASN A 75 13.92 -49.11 -11.54
C ASN A 75 12.59 -48.35 -11.32
N ASN A 76 12.43 -47.16 -11.89
CA ASN A 76 11.15 -46.44 -11.87
C ASN A 76 10.83 -45.81 -13.23
N VAL A 77 10.67 -46.65 -14.25
CA VAL A 77 10.46 -46.26 -15.65
C VAL A 77 9.45 -47.16 -16.35
N ASN A 78 8.70 -46.62 -17.32
CA ASN A 78 7.81 -47.41 -18.17
C ASN A 78 8.39 -47.50 -19.58
N PHE A 79 8.20 -48.63 -20.25
CA PHE A 79 8.59 -48.82 -21.65
C PHE A 79 7.36 -49.16 -22.51
N THR A 80 7.45 -48.90 -23.82
CA THR A 80 6.44 -49.30 -24.80
C THR A 80 6.98 -50.46 -25.64
N GLY A 81 6.13 -51.46 -25.89
CA GLY A 81 6.42 -52.58 -26.77
C GLY A 81 5.78 -52.44 -28.15
N GLY A 82 5.30 -51.25 -28.52
CA GLY A 82 4.53 -51.03 -29.75
C GLY A 82 3.12 -51.60 -29.65
N PHE A 83 2.65 -52.22 -30.73
CA PHE A 83 1.31 -52.78 -30.84
C PHE A 83 1.37 -54.22 -31.38
N ALA A 84 0.46 -55.07 -30.92
CA ALA A 84 0.19 -56.37 -31.52
C ALA A 84 -1.16 -56.33 -32.23
N ASP A 85 -1.20 -56.66 -33.52
CA ASP A 85 -2.45 -56.86 -34.25
C ASP A 85 -2.86 -58.33 -34.15
N THR A 86 -3.94 -58.58 -33.40
CA THR A 86 -4.47 -59.93 -33.22
C THR A 86 -5.95 -59.93 -33.54
N GLY A 87 -6.33 -60.58 -34.64
CA GLY A 87 -7.74 -60.69 -35.07
C GLY A 87 -8.35 -59.39 -35.57
N GLY A 88 -7.54 -58.48 -36.15
CA GLY A 88 -8.00 -57.17 -36.62
C GLY A 88 -8.20 -56.14 -35.50
N VAL A 89 -7.69 -56.43 -34.30
CA VAL A 89 -7.68 -55.52 -33.15
C VAL A 89 -6.24 -55.19 -32.80
N GLU A 90 -5.92 -53.91 -32.85
CA GLU A 90 -4.63 -53.39 -32.41
C GLU A 90 -4.58 -53.31 -30.88
N GLN A 91 -3.67 -54.05 -30.28
CA GLN A 91 -3.46 -54.09 -28.83
C GLN A 91 -2.14 -53.41 -28.45
N PRO A 92 -2.16 -52.27 -27.75
CA PRO A 92 -0.93 -51.60 -27.32
C PRO A 92 -0.23 -52.42 -26.23
N ILE A 93 1.05 -52.74 -26.46
CA ILE A 93 1.90 -53.44 -25.49
C ILE A 93 2.60 -52.41 -24.61
N ARG A 94 2.36 -52.49 -23.29
CA ARG A 94 2.95 -51.60 -22.30
C ARG A 94 3.75 -52.41 -21.28
N VAL A 95 5.00 -52.03 -21.06
CA VAL A 95 5.85 -52.57 -19.99
C VAL A 95 5.79 -51.59 -18.81
N ILE A 96 5.12 -52.01 -17.75
CA ILE A 96 4.91 -51.18 -16.55
C ILE A 96 6.04 -51.49 -15.56
N GLY A 97 7.07 -50.65 -15.55
CA GLY A 97 8.21 -50.75 -14.62
C GLY A 97 8.26 -49.64 -13.58
N ARG A 98 7.19 -48.83 -13.47
CA ARG A 98 7.05 -47.84 -12.40
C ARG A 98 6.75 -48.52 -11.05
N LEU A 99 7.15 -47.86 -9.97
CA LEU A 99 6.79 -48.25 -8.60
C LEU A 99 5.27 -48.22 -8.40
N GLY A 100 4.76 -49.06 -7.48
CA GLY A 100 3.33 -49.28 -7.27
C GLY A 100 2.50 -48.01 -6.99
N PRO A 101 1.17 -48.06 -7.16
CA PRO A 101 0.30 -46.87 -7.05
C PRO A 101 -0.02 -46.46 -5.61
N ARG A 102 0.26 -47.33 -4.62
CA ARG A 102 -0.05 -47.11 -3.20
C ARG A 102 1.23 -46.95 -2.38
N PRO A 103 1.26 -46.10 -1.34
CA PRO A 103 2.48 -45.86 -0.57
C PRO A 103 3.14 -47.12 0.00
N GLU A 104 2.33 -48.03 0.55
CA GLU A 104 2.81 -49.30 1.11
C GLU A 104 3.49 -50.19 0.04
N GLN A 105 2.93 -50.18 -1.19
CA GLN A 105 3.51 -50.92 -2.31
C GLN A 105 4.79 -50.26 -2.81
N VAL A 106 4.82 -48.92 -2.91
CA VAL A 106 6.04 -48.19 -3.29
C VAL A 106 7.20 -48.56 -2.35
N VAL A 107 6.96 -48.54 -1.03
CA VAL A 107 8.00 -48.88 -0.06
C VAL A 107 8.41 -50.35 -0.17
N ALA A 108 7.47 -51.26 -0.42
CA ALA A 108 7.79 -52.68 -0.64
C ALA A 108 8.60 -52.91 -1.92
N ASP A 109 8.21 -52.28 -3.03
CA ASP A 109 8.89 -52.37 -4.33
C ASP A 109 10.30 -51.78 -4.24
N LEU A 110 10.45 -50.61 -3.60
CA LEU A 110 11.76 -49.97 -3.37
C LEU A 110 12.70 -50.91 -2.61
N LYS A 111 12.23 -51.63 -1.59
CA LYS A 111 13.07 -52.58 -0.83
C LYS A 111 13.61 -53.72 -1.69
N MET A 112 12.90 -54.09 -2.75
CA MET A 112 13.23 -55.20 -3.65
C MET A 112 14.10 -54.79 -4.84
N ILE A 113 14.44 -53.51 -4.99
CA ILE A 113 15.33 -53.03 -6.05
C ILE A 113 16.71 -53.68 -5.89
N VAL A 114 17.19 -54.30 -6.97
CA VAL A 114 18.55 -54.86 -7.02
C VAL A 114 19.54 -53.72 -7.23
N VAL A 115 20.46 -53.54 -6.29
CA VAL A 115 21.49 -52.51 -6.38
C VAL A 115 22.74 -53.05 -7.06
N LYS A 116 23.20 -54.23 -6.64
CA LYS A 116 24.39 -54.88 -7.18
C LYS A 116 24.25 -56.39 -7.09
N VAL A 117 24.77 -57.10 -8.10
CA VAL A 117 24.94 -58.55 -8.05
C VAL A 117 26.42 -58.81 -7.83
N PRO A 118 26.84 -59.29 -6.63
CA PRO A 118 28.24 -59.55 -6.35
C PRO A 118 28.80 -60.60 -7.31
N GLU A 119 30.07 -60.46 -7.70
CA GLU A 119 30.75 -61.54 -8.40
C GLU A 119 30.92 -62.76 -7.47
N PRO A 120 30.87 -63.99 -7.99
CA PRO A 120 31.06 -65.18 -7.17
C PRO A 120 32.44 -65.16 -6.51
N ARG A 121 32.48 -65.04 -5.17
CA ARG A 121 33.71 -65.14 -4.39
C ARG A 121 34.37 -66.49 -4.65
N LYS A 122 35.58 -66.47 -5.21
CA LYS A 122 36.49 -67.62 -5.11
C LYS A 122 36.98 -67.67 -3.66
N GLU A 123 36.46 -68.58 -2.85
CA GLU A 123 37.02 -68.81 -1.51
C GLU A 123 38.44 -69.39 -1.66
N GLU A 124 39.44 -68.66 -1.19
CA GLU A 124 40.80 -69.19 -1.01
C GLU A 124 40.75 -70.33 0.01
N GLY A 125 40.85 -71.57 -0.49
CA GLY A 125 40.83 -72.80 0.32
C GLY A 125 39.72 -73.80 -0.02
N GLN A 126 38.85 -73.53 -0.99
CA GLN A 126 37.84 -74.51 -1.40
C GLN A 126 38.48 -75.75 -2.06
N SER A 127 38.20 -76.93 -1.49
CA SER A 127 38.55 -78.22 -2.07
C SER A 127 38.05 -78.32 -3.53
N PRO A 128 38.88 -78.81 -4.47
CA PRO A 128 38.50 -78.92 -5.87
C PRO A 128 37.29 -79.87 -6.01
N GLY A 129 36.11 -79.31 -6.28
CA GLY A 129 34.86 -80.07 -6.50
C GLY A 129 33.57 -79.46 -5.92
N VAL A 130 33.64 -78.42 -5.08
CA VAL A 130 32.44 -77.75 -4.56
C VAL A 130 31.97 -76.67 -5.55
N LYS A 131 30.71 -76.75 -6.01
CA LYS A 131 30.11 -75.70 -6.85
C LYS A 131 30.02 -74.39 -6.04
N PRO A 132 30.46 -73.24 -6.58
CA PRO A 132 30.29 -71.97 -5.89
C PRO A 132 28.81 -71.69 -5.65
N SER A 133 28.48 -71.19 -4.46
CA SER A 133 27.13 -70.71 -4.15
C SER A 133 26.71 -69.63 -5.18
N PRO A 134 25.47 -69.65 -5.68
CA PRO A 134 25.01 -68.63 -6.61
C PRO A 134 25.11 -67.24 -5.97
N PRO A 135 25.57 -66.21 -6.69
CA PRO A 135 25.70 -64.87 -6.14
C PRO A 135 24.33 -64.35 -5.70
N ARG A 136 24.20 -63.97 -4.42
CA ARG A 136 22.97 -63.42 -3.88
C ARG A 136 22.92 -61.91 -4.19
N PRO A 137 21.89 -61.41 -4.89
CA PRO A 137 21.78 -59.99 -5.19
C PRO A 137 21.65 -59.17 -3.90
N VAL A 138 22.33 -58.02 -3.87
CA VAL A 138 22.16 -57.03 -2.81
C VAL A 138 20.96 -56.17 -3.16
N LEU A 139 19.95 -56.22 -2.30
CA LEU A 139 18.73 -55.43 -2.44
C LEU A 139 18.88 -54.08 -1.74
N LEU A 140 18.12 -53.09 -2.18
CA LEU A 140 18.12 -51.77 -1.57
C LEU A 140 17.72 -51.81 -0.10
N GLY A 141 16.79 -52.69 0.28
CA GLY A 141 16.40 -52.90 1.67
C GLY A 141 17.51 -53.43 2.58
N ASN A 142 18.61 -53.95 2.03
CA ASN A 142 19.77 -54.40 2.80
C ASN A 142 20.74 -53.26 3.14
N VAL A 143 20.72 -52.16 2.36
CA VAL A 143 21.69 -51.05 2.48
C VAL A 143 21.06 -49.72 2.90
N ALA A 144 19.72 -49.62 2.86
CA ALA A 144 19.02 -48.38 3.14
C ALA A 144 17.68 -48.58 3.86
N ARG A 145 17.35 -47.64 4.74
CA ARG A 145 16.03 -47.48 5.35
C ARG A 145 15.16 -46.64 4.42
N ILE A 146 14.07 -47.24 3.93
CA ILE A 146 13.13 -46.56 3.03
C ILE A 146 11.93 -46.07 3.85
N ALA A 147 11.66 -44.77 3.79
CA ALA A 147 10.58 -44.15 4.54
C ALA A 147 9.87 -43.03 3.76
N GLU A 148 8.59 -42.85 4.04
CA GLU A 148 7.88 -41.61 3.72
C GLU A 148 8.29 -40.54 4.72
N GLY A 149 8.78 -39.40 4.23
CA GLY A 149 9.24 -38.32 5.10
C GLY A 149 8.98 -36.95 4.51
N ALA A 150 9.12 -35.92 5.34
CA ALA A 150 9.05 -34.53 4.89
C ALA A 150 10.35 -34.12 4.19
N GLN A 151 10.22 -33.32 3.13
CA GLN A 151 11.33 -32.53 2.60
C GLN A 151 11.94 -31.65 3.71
N VAL A 152 13.24 -31.39 3.64
CA VAL A 152 13.92 -30.50 4.60
C VAL A 152 13.25 -29.13 4.54
N LYS A 153 12.57 -28.76 5.62
CA LYS A 153 11.84 -27.51 5.71
C LYS A 153 12.80 -26.35 5.94
N ARG A 154 12.54 -25.23 5.26
CA ARG A 154 13.15 -23.92 5.55
C ARG A 154 12.17 -22.94 6.19
N GLY A 155 10.93 -23.38 6.40
CA GLY A 155 9.92 -22.64 7.12
C GLY A 155 8.78 -23.51 7.63
N ASP A 156 8.00 -22.97 8.56
CA ASP A 156 6.85 -23.63 9.18
C ASP A 156 5.74 -22.62 9.49
N SER A 157 4.54 -23.09 9.81
CA SER A 157 3.43 -22.22 10.18
C SER A 157 2.57 -22.76 11.31
N SER A 158 1.92 -21.85 12.03
CA SER A 158 0.89 -22.17 13.03
C SER A 158 -0.33 -21.27 12.84
N ILE A 159 -1.50 -21.79 13.20
CA ILE A 159 -2.78 -21.09 13.18
C ILE A 159 -3.32 -21.13 14.61
N ASN A 160 -3.55 -19.97 15.23
CA ASN A 160 -3.99 -19.85 16.63
C ASN A 160 -3.14 -20.67 17.62
N GLY A 161 -1.84 -20.80 17.35
CA GLY A 161 -0.88 -21.52 18.17
C GLY A 161 -0.91 -23.05 18.03
N PHE A 162 -1.63 -23.57 17.04
CA PHE A 162 -1.60 -24.99 16.65
C PHE A 162 -0.86 -25.17 15.32
N PRO A 163 -0.13 -26.29 15.11
CA PRO A 163 0.48 -26.58 13.81
C PRO A 163 -0.58 -26.58 12.70
N GLY A 164 -0.34 -25.80 11.65
CA GLY A 164 -1.31 -25.60 10.57
C GLY A 164 -0.62 -25.24 9.26
N ILE A 165 -1.37 -25.19 8.17
CA ILE A 165 -0.87 -24.83 6.85
C ILE A 165 -1.36 -23.43 6.51
N ALA A 166 -0.44 -22.48 6.39
CA ALA A 166 -0.76 -21.15 5.91
C ALA A 166 -0.92 -21.19 4.37
N ILE A 167 -2.03 -20.63 3.87
CA ILE A 167 -2.30 -20.49 2.44
C ILE A 167 -2.24 -19.01 2.10
N THR A 168 -1.27 -18.62 1.27
CA THR A 168 -1.15 -17.25 0.77
C THR A 168 -1.55 -17.23 -0.70
N VAL A 169 -2.57 -16.43 -1.03
CA VAL A 169 -3.07 -16.26 -2.40
C VAL A 169 -2.61 -14.90 -2.93
N SER A 170 -1.75 -14.92 -3.95
CA SER A 170 -1.27 -13.72 -4.63
C SER A 170 -2.14 -13.43 -5.85
N LYS A 171 -2.65 -12.20 -5.95
CA LYS A 171 -3.50 -11.76 -7.06
C LYS A 171 -2.67 -11.31 -8.27
N GLN A 172 -3.23 -11.45 -9.46
CA GLN A 172 -2.66 -10.86 -10.67
C GLN A 172 -2.76 -9.32 -10.61
N PRO A 173 -1.84 -8.60 -11.28
CA PRO A 173 -1.97 -7.16 -11.48
C PRO A 173 -3.35 -6.79 -12.05
N HIS A 174 -3.89 -5.63 -11.67
CA HIS A 174 -5.19 -5.11 -12.14
C HIS A 174 -6.44 -5.97 -11.84
N THR A 175 -6.32 -7.08 -11.11
CA THR A 175 -7.47 -7.85 -10.64
C THR A 175 -8.09 -7.20 -9.40
N ASP A 176 -9.42 -7.11 -9.37
CA ASP A 176 -10.18 -6.61 -8.23
C ASP A 176 -10.07 -7.55 -7.03
N THR A 177 -9.65 -6.99 -5.90
CA THR A 177 -9.40 -7.78 -4.68
C THR A 177 -10.70 -8.30 -4.07
N ARG A 178 -11.81 -7.55 -4.11
CA ARG A 178 -13.06 -7.93 -3.46
C ARG A 178 -13.70 -9.13 -4.15
N ALA A 179 -13.88 -9.03 -5.48
CA ALA A 179 -14.43 -10.08 -6.33
C ALA A 179 -13.55 -11.34 -6.34
N LEU A 180 -12.22 -11.17 -6.33
CA LEU A 180 -11.31 -12.30 -6.22
C LEU A 180 -11.46 -13.02 -4.87
N THR A 181 -11.54 -12.28 -3.76
CA THR A 181 -11.76 -12.87 -2.43
C THR A 181 -13.10 -13.61 -2.37
N ASP A 182 -14.18 -13.07 -2.92
CA ASP A 182 -15.47 -13.78 -3.05
C ASP A 182 -15.31 -15.12 -3.79
N THR A 183 -14.67 -15.08 -4.95
CA THR A 183 -14.49 -16.28 -5.79
C THR A 183 -13.59 -17.32 -5.10
N CYS A 184 -12.57 -16.88 -4.37
CA CYS A 184 -11.73 -17.75 -3.56
C CYS A 184 -12.50 -18.37 -2.39
N LYS A 185 -13.35 -17.63 -1.69
CA LYS A 185 -14.23 -18.16 -0.63
C LYS A 185 -15.19 -19.21 -1.18
N THR A 186 -15.84 -18.93 -2.31
CA THR A 186 -16.68 -19.93 -3.00
C THR A 186 -15.88 -21.18 -3.35
N ALA A 187 -14.65 -21.02 -3.85
CA ALA A 187 -13.78 -22.16 -4.16
C ALA A 187 -13.40 -22.99 -2.92
N PHE A 188 -13.23 -22.36 -1.75
CA PHE A 188 -13.02 -23.08 -0.49
C PHE A 188 -14.28 -23.83 -0.06
N THR A 189 -15.45 -23.19 -0.08
CA THR A 189 -16.74 -23.84 0.26
C THR A 189 -17.06 -25.01 -0.67
N GLU A 190 -16.68 -24.94 -1.95
CA GLU A 190 -16.83 -26.07 -2.88
C GLU A 190 -15.89 -27.25 -2.57
N VAL A 191 -14.70 -26.98 -2.05
CA VAL A 191 -13.69 -28.01 -1.73
C VAL A 191 -13.92 -28.63 -0.37
N GLU A 192 -14.48 -27.88 0.58
CA GLU A 192 -14.70 -28.31 1.96
C GLU A 192 -15.41 -29.68 2.08
N PRO A 193 -16.48 -30.00 1.32
CA PRO A 193 -17.12 -31.32 1.36
C PRO A 193 -16.24 -32.48 0.85
N SER A 194 -15.20 -32.17 0.08
CA SER A 194 -14.24 -33.17 -0.43
C SER A 194 -13.10 -33.45 0.55
N LEU A 195 -12.97 -32.65 1.61
CA LEU A 195 -11.95 -32.81 2.62
C LEU A 195 -12.40 -33.79 3.72
N PRO A 196 -11.46 -34.48 4.38
CA PRO A 196 -11.76 -35.25 5.58
C PRO A 196 -12.40 -34.40 6.68
N ALA A 197 -13.31 -34.98 7.46
CA ALA A 197 -14.07 -34.28 8.50
C ALA A 197 -13.21 -33.71 9.65
N ASP A 198 -11.95 -34.14 9.78
CA ASP A 198 -10.98 -33.65 10.74
C ASP A 198 -10.15 -32.46 10.24
N VAL A 199 -10.38 -31.99 9.01
CA VAL A 199 -9.71 -30.82 8.42
C VAL A 199 -10.62 -29.60 8.53
N ILE A 200 -10.11 -28.55 9.19
CA ILE A 200 -10.80 -27.26 9.36
C ILE A 200 -10.13 -26.23 8.44
N LEU A 201 -10.92 -25.55 7.63
CA LEU A 201 -10.48 -24.43 6.79
C LEU A 201 -10.83 -23.10 7.46
N GLU A 202 -9.81 -22.41 7.97
CA GLU A 202 -9.97 -21.08 8.55
C GLU A 202 -9.62 -20.00 7.52
N THR A 203 -10.64 -19.32 6.98
CA THR A 203 -10.43 -18.26 5.98
C THR A 203 -10.25 -16.87 6.59
N GLY A 204 -10.74 -16.64 7.81
CA GLY A 204 -10.78 -15.33 8.48
C GLY A 204 -9.46 -14.90 9.16
N LEU A 205 -8.30 -15.38 8.70
CA LEU A 205 -7.01 -15.07 9.32
C LEU A 205 -6.48 -13.68 8.93
N TYR A 206 -6.55 -13.36 7.64
CA TYR A 206 -6.18 -12.05 7.10
C TYR A 206 -6.82 -11.87 5.73
N GLU A 207 -7.63 -10.81 5.57
CA GLU A 207 -8.29 -10.49 4.32
C GLU A 207 -8.21 -8.99 4.02
N LEU A 208 -7.48 -8.60 2.97
CA LEU A 208 -7.42 -7.20 2.54
C LEU A 208 -8.79 -6.64 2.15
N ARG A 209 -9.73 -7.50 1.78
CA ARG A 209 -11.12 -7.12 1.48
C ARG A 209 -11.78 -6.39 2.64
N GLU A 210 -11.61 -6.86 3.87
CA GLU A 210 -12.32 -6.29 5.02
C GLU A 210 -11.93 -4.83 5.25
N PHE A 211 -10.65 -4.52 5.09
CA PHE A 211 -10.16 -3.14 5.09
C PHE A 211 -10.78 -2.30 3.96
N ILE A 212 -10.88 -2.85 2.74
CA ILE A 212 -11.50 -2.15 1.59
C ILE A 212 -12.98 -1.89 1.85
N ASP A 213 -13.73 -2.88 2.31
CA ASP A 213 -15.18 -2.78 2.57
C ASP A 213 -15.46 -1.75 3.67
N ARG A 214 -14.73 -1.82 4.79
CA ARG A 214 -14.82 -0.83 5.88
C ARG A 214 -14.44 0.57 5.39
N GLY A 215 -13.36 0.68 4.60
CA GLY A 215 -12.92 1.96 4.05
C GLY A 215 -13.96 2.61 3.13
N VAL A 216 -14.54 1.85 2.21
CA VAL A 216 -15.59 2.34 1.31
C VAL A 216 -16.84 2.72 2.10
N TYR A 217 -17.26 1.89 3.05
CA TYR A 217 -18.40 2.18 3.92
C TYR A 217 -18.19 3.47 4.71
N ASN A 218 -17.04 3.62 5.38
CA ASN A 218 -16.74 4.80 6.19
C ASN A 218 -16.68 6.07 5.33
N VAL A 219 -16.05 6.05 4.16
CA VAL A 219 -16.04 7.24 3.29
C VAL A 219 -17.43 7.56 2.75
N ALA A 220 -18.22 6.53 2.36
CA ALA A 220 -19.59 6.72 1.90
C ALA A 220 -20.52 7.26 3.01
N GLU A 221 -20.39 6.78 4.24
CA GLU A 221 -21.12 7.30 5.39
C GLU A 221 -20.76 8.77 5.63
N ALA A 222 -19.47 9.12 5.60
CA ALA A 222 -19.02 10.51 5.74
C ALA A 222 -19.58 11.39 4.61
N LEU A 223 -19.64 10.88 3.39
CA LEU A 223 -20.25 11.53 2.23
C LEU A 223 -21.74 11.84 2.48
N VAL A 224 -22.49 10.86 2.98
CA VAL A 224 -23.93 11.03 3.28
C VAL A 224 -24.14 12.02 4.42
N ILE A 225 -23.38 11.93 5.50
CA ILE A 225 -23.45 12.88 6.62
C ILE A 225 -23.10 14.29 6.11
N GLY A 226 -22.04 14.41 5.31
CA GLY A 226 -21.63 15.67 4.68
C GLY A 226 -22.74 16.28 3.82
N ALA A 227 -23.39 15.49 2.98
CA ALA A 227 -24.50 15.94 2.14
C ALA A 227 -25.71 16.43 2.96
N VAL A 228 -26.03 15.74 4.07
CA VAL A 228 -27.09 16.15 5.00
C VAL A 228 -26.72 17.47 5.69
N LEU A 229 -25.47 17.66 6.09
CA LEU A 229 -25.03 18.91 6.67
C LEU A 229 -25.06 20.07 5.66
N VAL A 230 -24.64 19.83 4.41
CA VAL A 230 -24.76 20.79 3.30
C VAL A 230 -26.22 21.19 3.07
N LEU A 231 -27.15 20.22 3.07
CA LEU A 231 -28.60 20.47 2.99
C LEU A 231 -29.07 21.42 4.10
N ILE A 232 -28.68 21.16 5.35
CA ILE A 232 -29.07 21.99 6.50
C ILE A 232 -28.57 23.43 6.32
N VAL A 233 -27.32 23.62 5.90
CA VAL A 233 -26.73 24.95 5.66
C VAL A 233 -27.46 25.68 4.53
N LEU A 234 -27.71 25.01 3.41
CA LEU A 234 -28.41 25.60 2.26
C LEU A 234 -29.83 26.03 2.62
N PHE A 235 -30.56 25.19 3.36
CA PHE A 235 -31.90 25.51 3.81
C PHE A 235 -31.92 26.72 4.76
N LEU A 236 -30.96 26.80 5.68
CA LEU A 236 -30.82 27.87 6.66
C LEU A 236 -30.54 29.24 6.02
N PHE A 237 -29.73 29.29 4.95
CA PHE A 237 -29.41 30.54 4.25
C PHE A 237 -30.50 30.97 3.27
N LEU A 238 -31.02 30.04 2.46
CA LEU A 238 -31.97 30.37 1.41
C LEU A 238 -33.41 30.54 1.92
N MET A 239 -33.76 29.88 3.04
CA MET A 239 -35.12 29.83 3.64
C MET A 239 -36.26 29.59 2.62
N ASN A 240 -35.95 29.01 1.46
CA ASN A 240 -36.88 28.78 0.38
C ASN A 240 -36.63 27.38 -0.17
N PHE A 241 -37.62 26.51 0.02
CA PHE A 241 -37.54 25.11 -0.41
C PHE A 241 -37.21 24.96 -1.90
N ARG A 242 -37.67 25.89 -2.76
CA ARG A 242 -37.45 25.79 -4.21
C ARG A 242 -36.01 26.09 -4.61
N THR A 243 -35.41 27.16 -4.09
CA THR A 243 -34.00 27.49 -4.37
C THR A 243 -33.09 26.42 -3.79
N THR A 244 -33.34 25.97 -2.55
CA THR A 244 -32.61 24.86 -1.94
C THR A 244 -32.73 23.57 -2.75
N PHE A 245 -33.93 23.22 -3.25
CA PHE A 245 -34.13 22.03 -4.07
C PHE A 245 -33.35 22.09 -5.40
N ILE A 246 -33.34 23.24 -6.08
CA ILE A 246 -32.59 23.42 -7.32
C ILE A 246 -31.09 23.24 -7.06
N SER A 247 -30.53 23.96 -6.09
CA SER A 247 -29.09 23.85 -5.76
C SER A 247 -28.71 22.45 -5.27
N LEU A 248 -29.57 21.80 -4.48
CA LEU A 248 -29.32 20.43 -4.00
C LEU A 248 -29.36 19.40 -5.12
N SER A 249 -30.23 19.57 -6.12
CA SER A 249 -30.34 18.67 -7.26
C SER A 249 -29.05 18.57 -8.09
N ALA A 250 -28.17 19.58 -7.98
CA ALA A 250 -26.87 19.58 -8.62
C ALA A 250 -25.95 18.47 -8.09
N ILE A 251 -25.99 18.13 -6.79
CA ILE A 251 -25.14 17.06 -6.21
C ILE A 251 -25.41 15.71 -6.89
N PRO A 252 -26.62 15.11 -6.79
CA PRO A 252 -26.86 13.78 -7.33
C PRO A 252 -26.68 13.74 -8.85
N LEU A 253 -27.06 14.81 -9.56
CA LEU A 253 -26.91 14.85 -11.02
C LEU A 253 -25.44 14.88 -11.44
N SER A 254 -24.62 15.68 -10.76
CA SER A 254 -23.17 15.75 -11.02
C SER A 254 -22.49 14.42 -10.68
N LEU A 255 -22.89 13.76 -9.59
CA LEU A 255 -22.38 12.42 -9.24
C LEU A 255 -22.75 11.37 -10.28
N VAL A 256 -23.99 11.38 -10.79
CA VAL A 256 -24.42 10.47 -11.87
C VAL A 256 -23.59 10.71 -13.13
N VAL A 257 -23.42 11.96 -13.53
CA VAL A 257 -22.57 12.32 -14.69
C VAL A 257 -21.12 11.88 -14.45
N THR A 258 -20.58 12.06 -13.24
CA THR A 258 -19.23 11.61 -12.87
C THR A 258 -19.06 10.11 -13.05
N VAL A 259 -20.01 9.30 -12.54
CA VAL A 259 -19.99 7.84 -12.67
C VAL A 259 -20.13 7.42 -14.14
N LEU A 260 -20.99 8.10 -14.92
CA LEU A 260 -21.11 7.86 -16.36
C LEU A 260 -19.80 8.13 -17.09
N VAL A 261 -19.10 9.22 -16.74
CA VAL A 261 -17.78 9.54 -17.31
C VAL A 261 -16.75 8.50 -16.91
N PHE A 262 -16.72 8.02 -15.66
CA PHE A 262 -15.81 6.93 -15.26
C PHE A 262 -16.05 5.67 -16.10
N ARG A 263 -17.31 5.32 -16.35
CA ARG A 263 -17.67 4.18 -17.19
C ARG A 263 -17.28 4.39 -18.65
N LEU A 264 -17.46 5.60 -19.17
CA LEU A 264 -17.05 5.96 -20.54
C LEU A 264 -15.53 5.87 -20.70
N ILE A 265 -14.77 6.43 -19.75
CA ILE A 265 -13.31 6.33 -19.73
C ILE A 265 -12.89 4.86 -19.64
N GLY A 266 -13.51 4.07 -18.76
CA GLY A 266 -13.25 2.63 -18.68
C GLY A 266 -13.46 1.91 -20.02
N MET A 267 -14.53 2.25 -20.74
CA MET A 267 -14.83 1.70 -22.06
C MET A 267 -13.80 2.09 -23.13
N VAL A 268 -13.31 3.34 -23.11
CA VAL A 268 -12.38 3.86 -24.13
C VAL A 268 -10.93 3.44 -23.86
N THR A 269 -10.49 3.50 -22.60
CA THR A 269 -9.09 3.22 -22.20
C THR A 269 -8.84 1.77 -21.82
N GLY A 270 -9.89 0.95 -21.63
CA GLY A 270 -9.77 -0.44 -21.17
C GLY A 270 -9.32 -0.57 -19.70
N VAL A 271 -9.14 0.54 -18.99
CA VAL A 271 -8.82 0.60 -17.56
C VAL A 271 -10.02 1.20 -16.85
N GLU A 272 -10.81 0.37 -16.18
CA GLU A 272 -11.95 0.86 -15.39
C GLU A 272 -11.46 1.66 -14.17
N LEU A 273 -11.90 2.93 -14.07
CA LEU A 273 -11.81 3.67 -12.82
C LEU A 273 -12.82 3.09 -11.83
N SER A 274 -12.34 2.21 -10.95
CA SER A 274 -13.16 1.62 -9.90
C SER A 274 -13.52 2.64 -8.82
N ILE A 275 -14.68 2.44 -8.18
CA ILE A 275 -15.05 3.18 -6.97
C ILE A 275 -14.26 2.59 -5.80
N ASN A 276 -13.21 3.30 -5.39
CA ASN A 276 -12.39 2.99 -4.24
C ASN A 276 -12.35 4.16 -3.25
N VAL A 277 -11.67 3.97 -2.13
CA VAL A 277 -11.50 4.97 -1.07
C VAL A 277 -10.93 6.29 -1.61
N MET A 278 -9.95 6.25 -2.53
CA MET A 278 -9.34 7.45 -3.11
C MET A 278 -10.31 8.19 -4.05
N THR A 279 -11.00 7.48 -4.94
CA THR A 279 -11.97 8.12 -5.85
C THR A 279 -13.19 8.66 -5.09
N LEU A 280 -13.68 7.94 -4.09
CA LEU A 280 -14.75 8.43 -3.20
C LEU A 280 -14.28 9.62 -2.37
N GLY A 281 -13.03 9.60 -1.91
CA GLY A 281 -12.42 10.74 -1.25
C GLY A 281 -12.36 11.97 -2.13
N GLY A 282 -12.08 11.81 -3.43
CA GLY A 282 -12.01 12.92 -4.38
C GLY A 282 -13.38 13.55 -4.57
N ILE A 283 -14.41 12.70 -4.67
CA ILE A 283 -15.80 13.12 -4.68
C ILE A 283 -16.21 13.79 -3.36
N ALA A 284 -15.77 13.26 -2.22
CA ALA A 284 -16.09 13.83 -0.90
C ALA A 284 -15.44 15.21 -0.72
N VAL A 285 -14.20 15.38 -1.17
CA VAL A 285 -13.53 16.69 -1.19
C VAL A 285 -14.22 17.65 -2.16
N ALA A 286 -14.65 17.16 -3.32
CA ALA A 286 -15.39 17.95 -4.29
C ALA A 286 -16.82 18.30 -3.84
N MET A 287 -17.45 17.54 -2.93
CA MET A 287 -18.87 17.71 -2.58
C MET A 287 -19.22 19.14 -2.18
N GLY A 288 -18.35 19.76 -1.39
CA GLY A 288 -18.48 21.15 -0.97
C GLY A 288 -18.56 22.14 -2.13
N GLU A 289 -17.85 21.82 -3.20
CA GLU A 289 -17.71 22.62 -4.41
C GLU A 289 -18.73 22.22 -5.51
N LEU A 290 -19.22 20.98 -5.52
CA LEU A 290 -20.24 20.49 -6.46
C LEU A 290 -21.54 21.28 -6.42
N VAL A 291 -21.86 21.91 -5.28
CA VAL A 291 -23.04 22.79 -5.17
C VAL A 291 -22.73 24.24 -5.45
N ASP A 292 -21.46 24.65 -5.39
CA ASP A 292 -21.06 26.05 -5.41
C ASP A 292 -21.53 26.75 -6.70
N ASP A 293 -21.24 26.15 -7.87
CA ASP A 293 -21.67 26.70 -9.17
C ASP A 293 -23.19 26.93 -9.21
N ALA A 294 -23.97 25.97 -8.70
CA ALA A 294 -25.41 26.02 -8.71
C ALA A 294 -25.97 27.00 -7.66
N ILE A 295 -25.31 27.16 -6.51
CA ILE A 295 -25.69 28.16 -5.49
C ILE A 295 -25.52 29.56 -6.07
N VAL A 296 -24.36 29.85 -6.67
CA VAL A 296 -24.04 31.16 -7.21
C VAL A 296 -24.99 31.55 -8.34
N ASP A 297 -25.30 30.62 -9.25
CA ASP A 297 -26.24 30.87 -10.35
C ASP A 297 -27.69 31.04 -9.86
N VAL A 298 -28.20 30.13 -9.02
CA VAL A 298 -29.57 30.23 -8.47
C VAL A 298 -29.77 31.51 -7.66
N GLU A 299 -28.80 31.88 -6.83
CA GLU A 299 -28.89 33.10 -6.02
C GLU A 299 -28.87 34.36 -6.90
N ASN A 300 -28.04 34.39 -7.96
CA ASN A 300 -28.03 35.51 -8.90
C ASN A 300 -29.34 35.62 -9.68
N ILE A 301 -29.86 34.49 -10.18
CA ILE A 301 -31.17 34.42 -10.86
C ILE A 301 -32.29 34.88 -9.92
N PHE A 302 -32.30 34.38 -8.68
CA PHE A 302 -33.33 34.72 -7.69
C PHE A 302 -33.31 36.22 -7.36
N ARG A 303 -32.12 36.80 -7.18
CA ARG A 303 -31.93 38.24 -6.97
C ARG A 303 -32.45 39.07 -8.15
N ARG A 304 -32.05 38.76 -9.38
CA ARG A 304 -32.47 39.50 -10.58
C ARG A 304 -33.97 39.36 -10.87
N LEU A 305 -34.57 38.19 -10.59
CA LEU A 305 -36.03 38.01 -10.67
C LEU A 305 -36.77 38.88 -9.64
N ARG A 306 -36.23 39.01 -8.42
CA ARG A 306 -36.76 39.89 -7.38
C ARG A 306 -36.68 41.36 -7.79
N GLU A 307 -35.52 41.82 -8.26
CA GLU A 307 -35.34 43.18 -8.78
C GLU A 307 -36.33 43.48 -9.93
N ASN A 308 -36.48 42.54 -10.88
CA ASN A 308 -37.41 42.68 -12.01
C ASN A 308 -38.88 42.73 -11.57
N SER A 309 -39.26 42.04 -10.49
CA SER A 309 -40.63 42.09 -9.96
C SER A 309 -41.01 43.44 -9.35
N HIS A 310 -40.01 44.22 -8.91
CA HIS A 310 -40.16 45.56 -8.37
C HIS A 310 -39.98 46.66 -9.43
N ALA A 311 -39.59 46.29 -10.66
CA ALA A 311 -39.39 47.24 -11.73
C ALA A 311 -40.73 47.75 -12.30
N PRO A 312 -40.83 49.03 -12.72
CA PRO A 312 -42.06 49.59 -13.31
C PRO A 312 -42.52 48.87 -14.58
N GLN A 313 -41.59 48.26 -15.31
CA GLN A 313 -41.86 47.43 -16.50
C GLN A 313 -41.10 46.10 -16.37
N PRO A 314 -41.74 45.04 -15.85
CA PRO A 314 -41.09 43.75 -15.68
C PRO A 314 -40.80 43.11 -17.05
N LYS A 315 -39.54 42.72 -17.27
CA LYS A 315 -39.12 41.93 -18.44
C LYS A 315 -39.66 40.49 -18.34
N PRO A 316 -39.79 39.74 -19.46
CA PRO A 316 -40.15 38.32 -19.45
C PRO A 316 -39.18 37.50 -18.60
N ALA A 317 -39.69 36.61 -17.74
CA ALA A 317 -38.88 35.85 -16.79
C ALA A 317 -37.76 35.04 -17.46
N LEU A 318 -37.99 34.47 -18.65
CA LEU A 318 -36.96 33.74 -19.40
C LEU A 318 -35.76 34.63 -19.76
N ARG A 319 -36.01 35.88 -20.15
CA ARG A 319 -34.95 36.84 -20.50
C ARG A 319 -34.16 37.26 -19.26
N VAL A 320 -34.83 37.44 -18.13
CA VAL A 320 -34.19 37.77 -16.84
C VAL A 320 -33.32 36.61 -16.36
N VAL A 321 -33.80 35.38 -16.43
CA VAL A 321 -33.03 34.18 -16.08
C VAL A 321 -31.80 34.06 -16.99
N TYR A 322 -31.96 34.25 -18.30
CA TYR A 322 -30.85 34.21 -19.24
C TYR A 322 -29.80 35.30 -18.97
N GLU A 323 -30.21 36.56 -18.82
CA GLU A 323 -29.31 37.69 -18.51
C GLU A 323 -28.58 37.46 -17.17
N ALA A 324 -29.28 36.95 -16.15
CA ALA A 324 -28.71 36.65 -14.84
C ALA A 324 -27.69 35.50 -14.87
N SER A 325 -27.94 34.45 -15.65
CA SER A 325 -26.96 33.36 -15.77
C SER A 325 -25.75 33.75 -16.62
N VAL A 326 -25.92 34.59 -17.64
CA VAL A 326 -24.79 35.09 -18.46
C VAL A 326 -23.86 35.99 -17.62
N GLU A 327 -24.41 36.79 -16.71
CA GLU A 327 -23.66 37.66 -15.79
C GLU A 327 -22.59 36.90 -14.98
N VAL A 328 -22.93 35.72 -14.44
CA VAL A 328 -22.03 34.95 -13.55
C VAL A 328 -21.24 33.85 -14.26
N ARG A 329 -21.63 33.47 -15.49
CA ARG A 329 -21.04 32.35 -16.24
C ARG A 329 -19.53 32.46 -16.39
N THR A 330 -19.02 33.62 -16.78
CA THR A 330 -17.58 33.82 -17.01
C THR A 330 -16.79 33.57 -15.73
N SER A 331 -17.24 34.12 -14.59
CA SER A 331 -16.59 33.91 -13.30
C SER A 331 -16.62 32.46 -12.85
N ILE A 332 -17.73 31.74 -13.08
CA ILE A 332 -17.86 30.32 -12.75
C ILE A 332 -16.86 29.50 -13.59
N VAL A 333 -16.84 29.68 -14.91
CA VAL A 333 -15.94 28.91 -15.80
C VAL A 333 -14.46 29.14 -15.48
N PHE A 334 -14.04 30.42 -15.32
CA PHE A 334 -12.66 30.73 -14.98
C PHE A 334 -12.31 30.28 -13.55
N GLY A 335 -13.25 30.35 -12.60
CA GLY A 335 -13.09 29.82 -11.25
C GLY A 335 -12.86 28.30 -11.26
N THR A 336 -13.70 27.55 -11.97
CA THR A 336 -13.52 26.10 -12.17
C THR A 336 -12.20 25.79 -12.87
N ALA A 337 -11.80 26.56 -13.89
CA ALA A 337 -10.53 26.36 -14.58
C ALA A 337 -9.32 26.53 -13.64
N VAL A 338 -9.36 27.53 -12.75
CA VAL A 338 -8.34 27.71 -11.70
C VAL A 338 -8.28 26.50 -10.77
N VAL A 339 -9.42 26.00 -10.32
CA VAL A 339 -9.48 24.84 -9.44
C VAL A 339 -8.92 23.59 -10.13
N ILE A 340 -9.27 23.34 -11.38
CA ILE A 340 -8.72 22.22 -12.17
C ILE A 340 -7.20 22.36 -12.34
N LEU A 341 -6.74 23.57 -12.68
CA LEU A 341 -5.32 23.85 -12.89
C LEU A 341 -4.48 23.55 -11.65
N VAL A 342 -5.02 23.82 -10.46
CA VAL A 342 -4.39 23.57 -9.17
C VAL A 342 -4.21 22.06 -8.91
N PHE A 343 -5.08 21.21 -9.44
CA PHE A 343 -4.98 19.74 -9.31
C PHE A 343 -4.16 19.07 -10.43
N LEU A 344 -3.96 19.73 -11.58
CA LEU A 344 -3.18 19.21 -12.70
C LEU A 344 -1.76 18.73 -12.33
N PRO A 345 -1.02 19.38 -11.42
CA PRO A 345 0.31 18.91 -11.07
C PRO A 345 0.32 17.56 -10.34
N LEU A 346 -0.78 17.11 -9.73
CA LEU A 346 -0.83 15.79 -9.09
C LEU A 346 -0.54 14.66 -10.09
N PHE A 347 -0.85 14.85 -11.37
CA PHE A 347 -0.56 13.89 -12.43
C PHE A 347 0.95 13.77 -12.76
N ALA A 348 1.77 14.73 -12.31
CA ALA A 348 3.22 14.66 -12.47
C ALA A 348 3.90 13.86 -11.35
N LEU A 349 3.17 13.45 -10.31
CA LEU A 349 3.68 12.59 -9.25
C LEU A 349 3.91 11.18 -9.78
N SER A 350 5.16 10.72 -9.70
CA SER A 350 5.54 9.34 -10.00
C SER A 350 5.35 8.42 -8.78
N GLY A 351 5.70 7.14 -8.89
CA GLY A 351 5.83 6.26 -7.71
C GLY A 351 4.50 5.88 -7.05
N ILE A 352 4.53 5.76 -5.72
CA ILE A 352 3.38 5.29 -4.93
C ILE A 352 2.42 6.44 -4.62
N GLU A 353 2.95 7.64 -4.39
CA GLU A 353 2.19 8.88 -4.20
C GLU A 353 1.32 9.17 -5.43
N GLY A 354 1.87 9.02 -6.64
CA GLY A 354 1.10 9.14 -7.87
C GLY A 354 -0.03 8.13 -7.96
N ARG A 355 0.21 6.86 -7.61
CA ARG A 355 -0.81 5.80 -7.63
C ARG A 355 -1.93 6.03 -6.60
N LEU A 356 -1.65 6.71 -5.49
CA LEU A 356 -2.64 7.03 -4.45
C LEU A 356 -3.43 8.32 -4.77
N PHE A 357 -2.76 9.39 -5.19
CA PHE A 357 -3.38 10.70 -5.36
C PHE A 357 -3.89 10.99 -6.79
N THR A 358 -3.42 10.28 -7.81
CA THR A 358 -3.94 10.45 -9.18
C THR A 358 -5.43 10.10 -9.27
N PRO A 359 -5.91 8.95 -8.75
CA PRO A 359 -7.34 8.62 -8.78
C PRO A 359 -8.20 9.63 -8.00
N LEU A 360 -7.68 10.17 -6.88
CA LEU A 360 -8.29 11.25 -6.11
C LEU A 360 -8.49 12.50 -6.99
N GLY A 361 -7.43 12.93 -7.68
CA GLY A 361 -7.45 14.09 -8.57
C GLY A 361 -8.37 13.92 -9.78
N ILE A 362 -8.38 12.75 -10.42
CA ILE A 362 -9.30 12.44 -11.53
C ILE A 362 -10.74 12.57 -11.05
N ALA A 363 -11.06 11.94 -9.91
CA ALA A 363 -12.41 11.97 -9.38
C ALA A 363 -12.88 13.38 -9.05
N TYR A 364 -12.01 14.18 -8.42
CA TYR A 364 -12.26 15.59 -8.13
C TYR A 364 -12.51 16.41 -9.40
N ILE A 365 -11.59 16.39 -10.38
CA ILE A 365 -11.69 17.17 -11.63
C ILE A 365 -12.93 16.79 -12.43
N VAL A 366 -13.18 15.49 -12.63
CA VAL A 366 -14.35 15.02 -13.38
C VAL A 366 -15.63 15.44 -12.68
N SER A 367 -15.67 15.38 -11.35
CA SER A 367 -16.86 15.77 -10.58
C SER A 367 -17.16 17.26 -10.68
N ILE A 368 -16.16 18.13 -10.62
CA ILE A 368 -16.37 19.58 -10.77
C ILE A 368 -16.71 19.94 -12.21
N LEU A 369 -16.09 19.30 -13.22
CA LEU A 369 -16.50 19.49 -14.61
C LEU A 369 -17.96 19.06 -14.83
N ALA A 370 -18.37 17.95 -14.21
CA ALA A 370 -19.77 17.52 -14.23
C ALA A 370 -20.69 18.56 -13.57
N SER A 371 -20.30 19.11 -12.41
CA SER A 371 -21.00 20.21 -11.74
C SER A 371 -21.14 21.44 -12.64
N LEU A 372 -20.06 21.85 -13.32
CA LEU A 372 -20.08 22.98 -14.23
C LEU A 372 -21.10 22.76 -15.37
N VAL A 373 -21.10 21.57 -15.97
CA VAL A 373 -22.06 21.22 -17.03
C VAL A 373 -23.49 21.25 -16.50
N VAL A 374 -23.75 20.67 -15.33
CA VAL A 374 -25.07 20.66 -14.69
C VAL A 374 -25.53 22.08 -14.34
N SER A 375 -24.64 22.90 -13.77
CA SER A 375 -24.94 24.28 -13.40
C SER A 375 -25.24 25.14 -14.62
N LEU A 376 -24.50 25.00 -15.73
CA LEU A 376 -24.75 25.82 -16.92
C LEU A 376 -25.96 25.39 -17.76
N THR A 377 -26.50 24.18 -17.53
CA THR A 377 -27.59 23.62 -18.34
C THR A 377 -28.87 23.40 -17.56
N VAL A 378 -28.82 22.61 -16.50
CA VAL A 378 -30.00 22.15 -15.75
C VAL A 378 -30.46 23.21 -14.76
N THR A 379 -29.54 23.89 -14.10
CA THR A 379 -29.86 24.89 -13.06
C THR A 379 -30.72 26.06 -13.58
N PRO A 380 -30.37 26.75 -14.68
CA PRO A 380 -31.20 27.81 -15.25
C PRO A 380 -32.59 27.33 -15.68
N VAL A 381 -32.68 26.11 -16.23
CA VAL A 381 -33.95 25.53 -16.69
C VAL A 381 -34.86 25.23 -15.49
N LEU A 382 -34.33 24.61 -14.44
CA LEU A 382 -35.07 24.37 -13.21
C LEU A 382 -35.47 25.68 -12.52
N ALA A 383 -34.58 26.69 -12.52
CA ALA A 383 -34.88 28.02 -12.00
C ALA A 383 -36.04 28.68 -12.74
N TYR A 384 -36.07 28.60 -14.08
CA TYR A 384 -37.20 29.09 -14.87
C TYR A 384 -38.52 28.41 -14.50
N TYR A 385 -38.56 27.08 -14.43
CA TYR A 385 -39.80 26.36 -14.13
C TYR A 385 -40.29 26.54 -12.68
N LEU A 386 -39.38 26.57 -11.69
CA LEU A 386 -39.76 26.58 -10.27
C LEU A 386 -39.84 28.00 -9.66
N LEU A 387 -39.05 28.97 -10.13
CA LEU A 387 -38.93 30.31 -9.52
C LEU A 387 -39.71 31.40 -10.24
N ALA A 388 -39.88 31.33 -11.58
CA ALA A 388 -40.47 32.41 -12.38
C ALA A 388 -41.89 32.83 -11.94
N ASN A 389 -42.69 31.89 -11.40
CA ASN A 389 -44.07 32.13 -10.95
C ASN A 389 -44.24 32.04 -9.42
N SER A 390 -43.16 32.15 -8.64
CA SER A 390 -43.23 31.92 -7.19
C SER A 390 -43.60 33.18 -6.39
N LYS A 391 -44.54 33.07 -5.45
CA LYS A 391 -44.92 34.14 -4.50
C LYS A 391 -43.74 34.62 -3.62
N ALA A 392 -42.69 33.81 -3.50
CA ALA A 392 -41.48 34.11 -2.74
C ALA A 392 -40.66 35.27 -3.35
N VAL A 393 -40.78 35.52 -4.66
CA VAL A 393 -40.16 36.67 -5.33
C VAL A 393 -40.75 38.00 -4.85
N HIS A 394 -41.98 37.98 -4.32
CA HIS A 394 -42.70 39.17 -3.81
C HIS A 394 -42.54 39.41 -2.31
N ALA A 395 -41.78 38.57 -1.58
CA ALA A 395 -41.59 38.74 -0.14
C ALA A 395 -40.42 39.68 0.17
N GLU A 396 -40.70 40.80 0.82
CA GLU A 396 -39.68 41.65 1.44
C GLU A 396 -39.17 40.99 2.72
N ARG A 397 -38.00 40.34 2.70
CA ARG A 397 -36.98 40.38 3.78
C ARG A 397 -35.91 39.31 3.58
N ASP A 398 -34.66 39.71 3.70
CA ASP A 398 -33.57 38.79 4.00
C ASP A 398 -33.87 38.07 5.32
N GLY A 399 -33.54 36.78 5.41
CA GLY A 399 -33.70 35.99 6.62
C GLY A 399 -33.03 36.65 7.83
N PRO A 400 -33.52 36.39 9.06
CA PRO A 400 -33.00 37.03 10.27
C PRO A 400 -31.50 36.80 10.46
N LEU A 401 -31.00 35.60 10.09
CA LEU A 401 -29.58 35.26 10.12
C LEU A 401 -28.75 36.13 9.17
N VAL A 402 -29.17 36.24 7.90
CA VAL A 402 -28.47 37.03 6.87
C VAL A 402 -28.38 38.50 7.27
N ARG A 403 -29.42 39.05 7.92
CA ARG A 403 -29.42 40.45 8.38
C ARG A 403 -28.37 40.71 9.45
N VAL A 404 -28.22 39.80 10.42
CA VAL A 404 -27.19 39.89 11.46
C VAL A 404 -25.79 39.76 10.84
N LEU A 405 -25.61 38.82 9.92
CA LEU A 405 -24.34 38.64 9.20
C LEU A 405 -23.96 39.88 8.39
N LYS A 406 -24.90 40.49 7.65
CA LYS A 406 -24.68 41.73 6.90
C LYS A 406 -24.30 42.91 7.81
N TRP A 407 -24.91 43.00 8.99
CA TRP A 407 -24.55 44.04 9.97
C TRP A 407 -23.10 43.85 10.48
N ALA A 408 -22.72 42.63 10.85
CA ALA A 408 -21.35 42.32 11.29
C ALA A 408 -20.33 42.52 10.16
N ALA A 409 -20.64 42.06 8.95
CA ALA A 409 -19.79 42.24 7.77
C ALA A 409 -19.62 43.72 7.41
N ALA A 410 -20.66 44.55 7.50
CA ALA A 410 -20.56 45.98 7.23
C ALA A 410 -19.56 46.66 8.18
N PHE A 411 -19.51 46.23 9.44
CA PHE A 411 -18.51 46.70 10.40
C PHE A 411 -17.10 46.25 10.00
N LEU A 412 -16.92 44.97 9.67
CA LEU A 412 -15.62 44.42 9.23
C LEU A 412 -15.10 45.09 7.96
N VAL A 413 -15.95 45.34 6.97
CA VAL A 413 -15.59 45.97 5.68
C VAL A 413 -15.19 47.44 5.89
N ARG A 414 -15.92 48.20 6.71
CA ARG A 414 -15.53 49.58 7.06
C ARG A 414 -14.21 49.63 7.83
N PHE A 415 -14.01 48.68 8.74
CA PHE A 415 -12.74 48.54 9.45
C PHE A 415 -11.58 48.21 8.50
N SER A 416 -11.82 47.30 7.55
CA SER A 416 -10.90 46.91 6.47
C SER A 416 -10.43 48.12 5.67
N MET A 417 -11.37 48.94 5.20
CA MET A 417 -11.07 50.11 4.37
C MET A 417 -10.25 51.18 5.11
N ARG A 418 -10.45 51.32 6.43
CA ARG A 418 -9.74 52.32 7.25
C ARG A 418 -8.30 51.91 7.57
N TRP A 419 -8.02 50.62 7.77
CA TRP A 419 -6.72 50.11 8.22
C TRP A 419 -6.05 49.14 7.24
N ALA A 420 -6.40 49.20 5.95
CA ALA A 420 -5.96 48.26 4.92
C ALA A 420 -4.45 47.95 4.91
N GLY A 421 -3.59 48.97 5.09
CA GLY A 421 -2.14 48.79 5.14
C GLY A 421 -1.65 48.03 6.37
N LEU A 422 -2.23 48.31 7.55
CA LEU A 422 -1.89 47.63 8.80
C LEU A 422 -2.35 46.18 8.79
N LEU A 423 -3.56 45.92 8.27
CA LEU A 423 -4.11 44.57 8.14
C LEU A 423 -3.30 43.70 7.17
N LEU A 424 -2.78 44.29 6.08
CA LEU A 424 -1.88 43.59 5.17
C LEU A 424 -0.56 43.20 5.86
N ILE A 425 0.05 44.11 6.62
CA ILE A 425 1.27 43.81 7.39
C ILE A 425 1.00 42.70 8.42
N LEU A 426 -0.09 42.82 9.18
CA LEU A 426 -0.48 41.81 10.17
C LEU A 426 -0.68 40.43 9.52
N THR A 427 -1.30 40.40 8.34
CA THR A 427 -1.49 39.16 7.56
C THR A 427 -0.16 38.52 7.23
N TRP A 428 0.79 39.27 6.67
CA TRP A 428 2.11 38.73 6.34
C TRP A 428 2.93 38.34 7.56
N VAL A 429 2.74 38.99 8.71
CA VAL A 429 3.31 38.54 9.99
C VAL A 429 2.71 37.20 10.41
N LEU A 430 1.40 37.00 10.27
CA LEU A 430 0.75 35.72 10.55
C LEU A 430 1.15 34.63 9.55
N VAL A 431 1.35 34.98 8.27
CA VAL A 431 1.92 34.08 7.27
C VAL A 431 3.34 33.67 7.66
N ALA A 432 4.18 34.62 8.09
CA ALA A 432 5.53 34.32 8.56
C ALA A 432 5.51 33.43 9.81
N TYR A 433 4.58 33.67 10.74
CA TYR A 433 4.36 32.81 11.90
C TYR A 433 3.89 31.41 11.49
N GLY A 434 2.95 31.29 10.53
CA GLY A 434 2.51 30.02 9.97
C GLY A 434 3.64 29.27 9.27
N GLY A 435 4.47 29.97 8.50
CA GLY A 435 5.68 29.43 7.86
C GLY A 435 6.69 28.93 8.90
N TRP A 436 6.92 29.69 9.96
CA TRP A 436 7.75 29.23 11.09
C TRP A 436 7.14 27.99 11.77
N ARG A 437 5.83 27.97 12.01
CA ARG A 437 5.16 26.79 12.58
C ARG A 437 5.27 25.57 11.67
N LEU A 438 5.18 25.72 10.35
CA LEU A 438 5.43 24.63 9.40
C LEU A 438 6.84 24.04 9.54
N THR A 439 7.86 24.84 9.88
CA THR A 439 9.20 24.31 10.17
C THR A 439 9.31 23.57 11.51
N THR A 440 8.31 23.72 12.40
CA THR A 440 8.26 23.04 13.70
C THR A 440 7.29 21.86 13.74
N ILE A 441 6.37 21.76 12.78
CA ILE A 441 5.46 20.63 12.64
C ILE A 441 6.23 19.47 12.03
N GLY A 442 6.08 18.29 12.60
CA GLY A 442 6.73 17.10 12.08
C GLY A 442 6.26 16.75 10.66
N ALA A 443 7.10 16.14 9.84
CA ALA A 443 6.74 15.72 8.49
C ALA A 443 6.85 14.21 8.32
N ASP A 444 5.78 13.58 7.84
CA ASP A 444 5.71 12.14 7.52
C ASP A 444 5.39 11.93 6.03
N PHE A 445 5.59 10.72 5.51
CA PHE A 445 5.23 10.40 4.12
C PHE A 445 3.70 10.25 3.96
N LEU A 446 3.13 9.31 4.71
CA LEU A 446 1.69 9.01 4.75
C LEU A 446 1.23 8.88 6.20
N PRO A 447 -0.03 9.20 6.51
CA PRO A 447 -0.62 8.88 7.81
C PRO A 447 -0.67 7.35 8.00
N ALA A 448 -0.60 6.90 9.25
CA ALA A 448 -0.72 5.47 9.56
C ALA A 448 -2.15 4.96 9.26
N PHE A 449 -2.25 3.80 8.63
CA PHE A 449 -3.53 3.20 8.22
C PHE A 449 -4.17 2.42 9.37
N ASP A 450 -5.50 2.32 9.43
CA ASP A 450 -6.17 1.36 10.30
C ASP A 450 -6.63 0.10 9.54
N GLU A 451 -5.71 -0.84 9.35
CA GLU A 451 -6.00 -2.11 8.65
C GLU A 451 -6.86 -3.12 9.45
N GLY A 452 -7.11 -2.90 10.75
CA GLY A 452 -7.75 -3.91 11.62
C GLY A 452 -6.87 -5.12 11.98
N SER A 453 -5.68 -5.23 11.38
CA SER A 453 -4.66 -6.24 11.70
C SER A 453 -3.29 -5.61 11.96
N VAL A 454 -2.45 -6.36 12.66
CA VAL A 454 -1.06 -6.00 13.01
C VAL A 454 -0.14 -7.16 12.65
N GLN A 455 1.02 -6.84 12.11
CA GLN A 455 2.09 -7.78 11.85
C GLN A 455 3.14 -7.67 12.97
N VAL A 456 3.40 -8.77 13.69
CA VAL A 456 4.46 -8.85 14.69
C VAL A 456 5.61 -9.67 14.14
N ASN A 457 6.76 -9.03 13.97
CA ASN A 457 7.99 -9.67 13.50
C ASN A 457 8.85 -10.01 14.72
N VAL A 458 9.14 -11.30 14.91
CA VAL A 458 9.99 -11.83 15.98
C VAL A 458 11.22 -12.47 15.35
N THR A 459 12.37 -11.79 15.47
CA THR A 459 13.63 -12.23 14.87
C THR A 459 14.56 -12.79 15.92
N LEU A 460 14.92 -14.08 15.79
CA LEU A 460 15.94 -14.71 16.62
C LEU A 460 17.35 -14.35 16.14
N PRO A 461 18.38 -14.49 16.99
CA PRO A 461 19.77 -14.35 16.58
C PRO A 461 20.10 -15.20 15.34
N ALA A 462 20.90 -14.64 14.43
CA ALA A 462 21.33 -15.33 13.22
C ALA A 462 22.05 -16.65 13.56
N GLY A 463 21.78 -17.69 12.76
CA GLY A 463 22.25 -19.06 12.98
C GLY A 463 21.24 -19.94 13.75
N ALA A 464 20.16 -19.38 14.31
CA ALA A 464 19.11 -20.16 14.95
C ALA A 464 18.46 -21.15 13.96
N SER A 465 18.27 -22.39 14.40
CA SER A 465 17.60 -23.43 13.61
C SER A 465 16.09 -23.19 13.55
N LEU A 466 15.43 -23.74 12.52
CA LEU A 466 13.96 -23.70 12.41
C LEU A 466 13.29 -24.27 13.68
N THR A 467 13.87 -25.31 14.28
CA THR A 467 13.37 -25.91 15.52
C THR A 467 13.44 -24.94 16.69
N ALA A 468 14.55 -24.21 16.84
CA ALA A 468 14.70 -23.19 17.89
C ALA A 468 13.70 -22.04 17.69
N SER A 469 13.52 -21.57 16.45
CA SER A 469 12.53 -20.55 16.11
C SER A 469 11.11 -21.00 16.41
N ASN A 470 10.77 -22.26 16.10
CA ASN A 470 9.46 -22.84 16.41
C ASN A 470 9.23 -22.96 17.93
N GLN A 471 10.26 -23.27 18.71
CA GLN A 471 10.18 -23.33 20.18
C GLN A 471 9.97 -21.94 20.80
N ALA A 472 10.76 -20.95 20.37
CA ALA A 472 10.58 -19.56 20.80
C ALA A 472 9.19 -19.04 20.41
N SER A 473 8.76 -19.33 19.19
CA SER A 473 7.43 -18.97 18.70
C SER A 473 6.30 -19.65 19.46
N ALA A 474 6.48 -20.85 19.99
CA ALA A 474 5.46 -21.51 20.80
C ALA A 474 5.18 -20.75 22.12
N LEU A 475 6.18 -20.05 22.66
CA LEU A 475 5.99 -19.15 23.82
C LEU A 475 5.18 -17.91 23.43
N VAL A 476 5.48 -17.34 22.26
CA VAL A 476 4.70 -16.21 21.70
C VAL A 476 3.27 -16.64 21.39
N ASP A 477 3.08 -17.81 20.77
CA ASP A 477 1.77 -18.42 20.49
C ASP A 477 0.94 -18.58 21.78
N ALA A 478 1.56 -19.06 22.87
CA ALA A 478 0.89 -19.18 24.15
C ALA A 478 0.47 -17.82 24.73
N LYS A 479 1.31 -16.79 24.56
CA LYS A 479 1.00 -15.43 25.01
C LYS A 479 -0.12 -14.80 24.18
N LEU A 480 -0.06 -14.91 22.86
CA LEU A 480 -1.12 -14.41 21.96
C LEU A 480 -2.47 -15.09 22.23
N ARG A 481 -2.49 -16.39 22.54
CA ARG A 481 -3.72 -17.08 22.98
C ARG A 481 -4.34 -16.49 24.23
N SER A 482 -3.54 -15.97 25.17
CA SER A 482 -4.08 -15.34 26.38
C SER A 482 -4.85 -14.04 26.10
N PHE A 483 -4.50 -13.36 25.00
CA PHE A 483 -5.20 -12.16 24.50
C PHE A 483 -6.33 -12.50 23.53
N GLN A 484 -6.54 -13.77 23.20
CA GLN A 484 -7.52 -14.17 22.22
C GLN A 484 -8.94 -14.10 22.79
N LYS A 485 -9.86 -13.50 22.01
CA LYS A 485 -11.29 -13.51 22.28
C LYS A 485 -11.78 -14.96 22.36
N SER A 486 -12.26 -15.34 23.53
CA SER A 486 -12.76 -16.68 23.81
C SER A 486 -13.91 -16.61 24.81
N ALA A 487 -14.62 -17.71 25.04
CA ALA A 487 -15.67 -17.77 26.06
C ALA A 487 -15.18 -17.38 27.47
N ALA A 488 -13.87 -17.55 27.74
CA ALA A 488 -13.23 -17.17 29.00
C ALA A 488 -12.70 -15.72 29.01
N ASN A 489 -12.45 -15.13 27.84
CA ASN A 489 -11.98 -13.74 27.68
C ASN A 489 -12.79 -13.06 26.57
N PRO A 490 -14.03 -12.60 26.85
CA PRO A 490 -14.90 -12.00 25.83
C PRO A 490 -14.37 -10.66 25.29
N ASP A 491 -13.58 -9.95 26.10
CA ASP A 491 -12.97 -8.65 25.77
C ASP A 491 -11.53 -8.79 25.25
N GLY A 492 -11.11 -10.00 24.87
CA GLY A 492 -9.75 -10.25 24.36
C GLY A 492 -9.42 -9.39 23.14
N GLU A 493 -8.20 -8.86 23.10
CA GLU A 493 -7.74 -7.92 22.07
C GLU A 493 -7.48 -8.56 20.71
N VAL A 494 -7.34 -9.89 20.64
CA VAL A 494 -6.98 -10.65 19.44
C VAL A 494 -8.13 -11.56 19.01
N LEU A 495 -8.49 -11.57 17.72
CA LEU A 495 -9.48 -12.49 17.17
C LEU A 495 -8.83 -13.81 16.73
N ALA A 496 -7.81 -13.70 15.88
CA ALA A 496 -7.07 -14.83 15.34
C ALA A 496 -5.64 -14.39 15.03
N PHE A 497 -4.73 -15.36 14.94
CA PHE A 497 -3.37 -15.09 14.50
C PHE A 497 -2.79 -16.23 13.67
N LEU A 498 -1.98 -15.84 12.69
CA LEU A 498 -1.27 -16.73 11.77
C LEU A 498 0.23 -16.49 11.92
N ARG A 499 0.98 -17.54 12.22
CA ARG A 499 2.44 -17.50 12.25
C ARG A 499 3.02 -18.08 10.96
N ARG A 500 4.01 -17.38 10.41
CA ARG A 500 4.93 -17.86 9.38
C ARG A 500 6.35 -17.77 9.92
N THR A 501 7.10 -18.85 9.91
CA THR A 501 8.50 -18.89 10.34
C THR A 501 9.37 -19.25 9.14
N GLY A 502 10.36 -18.44 8.81
CA GLY A 502 11.21 -18.64 7.62
C GLY A 502 10.43 -18.48 6.31
N ARG A 503 10.75 -19.31 5.31
CA ARG A 503 10.15 -19.21 3.97
C ARG A 503 9.48 -20.49 3.50
N ALA A 504 8.46 -20.35 2.66
CA ALA A 504 7.93 -21.47 1.87
C ALA A 504 8.85 -21.80 0.66
N GLU A 505 8.63 -22.94 0.02
CA GLU A 505 9.43 -23.37 -1.13
C GLU A 505 9.24 -22.49 -2.38
N LEU A 506 8.03 -21.96 -2.56
CA LEU A 506 7.63 -21.09 -3.66
C LEU A 506 7.43 -19.63 -3.19
N ASP A 507 7.98 -19.27 -2.04
CA ASP A 507 7.86 -17.92 -1.49
C ASP A 507 8.64 -16.90 -2.32
N GLU A 508 8.09 -15.70 -2.46
CA GLU A 508 8.78 -14.59 -3.12
C GLU A 508 9.79 -13.91 -2.19
N HIS A 509 9.58 -14.02 -0.88
CA HIS A 509 10.48 -13.51 0.15
C HIS A 509 11.47 -14.59 0.60
N ALA A 510 12.77 -14.29 0.51
CA ALA A 510 13.84 -15.18 0.94
C ALA A 510 14.18 -14.99 2.43
N GLU A 511 13.18 -15.18 3.29
CA GLU A 511 13.37 -15.07 4.74
C GLU A 511 14.15 -16.25 5.33
N PRO A 512 15.09 -16.00 6.25
CA PRO A 512 15.86 -17.05 6.89
C PRO A 512 15.05 -17.76 7.99
N PRO A 513 15.40 -18.99 8.41
CA PRO A 513 14.63 -19.76 9.40
C PRO A 513 14.52 -19.13 10.80
N ASN A 514 15.30 -18.08 11.09
CA ASN A 514 15.28 -17.33 12.35
C ASN A 514 14.28 -16.15 12.35
N ALA A 515 13.65 -15.84 11.22
CA ALA A 515 12.61 -14.83 11.12
C ALA A 515 11.22 -15.45 11.35
N ASN A 516 10.41 -14.84 12.21
CA ASN A 516 9.03 -15.25 12.46
C ASN A 516 8.12 -14.05 12.28
N GLU A 517 7.05 -14.22 11.54
CA GLU A 517 6.05 -13.21 11.24
C GLU A 517 4.70 -13.69 11.76
N PHE A 518 4.05 -12.88 12.58
CA PHE A 518 2.71 -13.14 13.09
C PHE A 518 1.76 -12.11 12.51
N ASN A 519 0.79 -12.55 11.71
CA ASN A 519 -0.35 -11.72 11.34
C ASN A 519 -1.43 -11.89 12.40
N VAL A 520 -1.72 -10.81 13.14
CA VAL A 520 -2.65 -10.79 14.26
C VAL A 520 -3.85 -9.93 13.90
N ALA A 521 -5.04 -10.53 13.86
CA ALA A 521 -6.30 -9.82 13.67
C ALA A 521 -6.76 -9.23 15.02
N ILE A 522 -6.98 -7.91 15.07
CA ILE A 522 -7.37 -7.22 16.30
C ILE A 522 -8.89 -7.25 16.46
N ASN A 523 -9.35 -7.41 17.70
CA ASN A 523 -10.76 -7.29 18.07
C ASN A 523 -11.15 -5.80 18.21
N PRO A 524 -11.98 -5.26 17.29
CA PRO A 524 -12.44 -3.87 17.37
C PRO A 524 -13.36 -3.62 18.57
N ASP A 525 -13.99 -4.67 19.12
CA ASP A 525 -14.92 -4.57 20.24
C ASP A 525 -14.23 -4.62 21.61
N SER A 526 -12.88 -4.68 21.65
CA SER A 526 -12.11 -4.78 22.90
C SER A 526 -12.15 -3.52 23.78
N GLY A 527 -12.67 -2.40 23.27
CA GLY A 527 -12.76 -1.11 23.98
C GLY A 527 -11.42 -0.40 24.23
N LYS A 528 -10.29 -1.00 23.83
CA LYS A 528 -8.94 -0.43 23.96
C LYS A 528 -8.52 0.32 22.71
N SER A 529 -7.71 1.36 22.87
CA SER A 529 -7.17 2.05 21.70
C SER A 529 -6.12 1.17 20.99
N ARG A 530 -6.03 1.28 19.67
CA ARG A 530 -5.04 0.51 18.89
C ARG A 530 -3.60 0.75 19.36
N LYS A 531 -3.28 2.00 19.75
CA LYS A 531 -1.96 2.37 20.28
C LYS A 531 -1.66 1.61 21.57
N GLU A 532 -2.65 1.45 22.44
CA GLU A 532 -2.53 0.62 23.64
C GLU A 532 -2.32 -0.84 23.29
N VAL A 533 -3.12 -1.42 22.39
CA VAL A 533 -2.99 -2.82 21.97
C VAL A 533 -1.59 -3.11 21.39
N ILE A 534 -1.09 -2.26 20.51
CA ILE A 534 0.26 -2.38 19.93
C ILE A 534 1.34 -2.31 21.03
N ALA A 535 1.25 -1.32 21.92
CA ALA A 535 2.21 -1.17 23.01
C ALA A 535 2.18 -2.36 23.98
N THR A 536 1.00 -2.89 24.28
CA THR A 536 0.82 -4.10 25.08
C THR A 536 1.43 -5.31 24.38
N LEU A 537 1.10 -5.57 23.11
CA LEU A 537 1.67 -6.68 22.34
C LEU A 537 3.20 -6.59 22.28
N GLN A 538 3.75 -5.43 21.97
CA GLN A 538 5.19 -5.22 21.87
C GLN A 538 5.90 -5.51 23.20
N LYS A 539 5.36 -5.00 24.31
CA LYS A 539 5.94 -5.21 25.65
C LYS A 539 5.84 -6.67 26.06
N GLU A 540 4.64 -7.25 25.99
CA GLU A 540 4.35 -8.58 26.52
C GLU A 540 5.04 -9.69 25.72
N ILE A 541 5.22 -9.53 24.40
CA ILE A 541 5.96 -10.49 23.57
C ILE A 541 7.46 -10.39 23.83
N LYS A 542 7.98 -9.17 24.00
CA LYS A 542 9.39 -8.95 24.35
C LYS A 542 9.74 -9.54 25.71
N ASP A 543 8.84 -9.43 26.68
CA ASP A 543 9.02 -10.01 28.01
C ASP A 543 8.91 -11.55 28.00
N ALA A 544 8.09 -12.12 27.10
CA ALA A 544 7.91 -13.57 26.98
C ALA A 544 9.12 -14.31 26.40
N VAL A 545 9.88 -13.67 25.50
CA VAL A 545 11.06 -14.28 24.87
C VAL A 545 12.27 -13.33 24.96
N PRO A 546 13.06 -13.39 26.03
CA PRO A 546 14.25 -12.56 26.17
C PRO A 546 15.29 -12.87 25.08
N GLY A 547 15.92 -11.82 24.53
CA GLY A 547 17.01 -11.97 23.56
C GLY A 547 16.59 -12.09 22.10
N VAL A 548 15.31 -11.87 21.77
CA VAL A 548 14.82 -11.72 20.39
C VAL A 548 14.48 -10.26 20.09
N ASP A 549 14.62 -9.87 18.83
CA ASP A 549 14.17 -8.57 18.35
C ASP A 549 12.69 -8.66 17.98
N VAL A 550 11.86 -7.78 18.56
CA VAL A 550 10.41 -7.73 18.33
C VAL A 550 10.05 -6.38 17.72
N GLU A 551 9.43 -6.43 16.54
CA GLU A 551 8.92 -5.28 15.79
C GLU A 551 7.43 -5.46 15.52
N VAL A 552 6.63 -4.40 15.70
CA VAL A 552 5.17 -4.45 15.55
C VAL A 552 4.76 -3.39 14.54
N GLU A 553 4.18 -3.82 13.43
CA GLU A 553 3.84 -3.01 12.25
C GLU A 553 2.46 -3.36 11.71
N GLN A 554 2.09 -2.79 10.57
CA GLN A 554 0.83 -3.07 9.89
C GLN A 554 1.14 -3.81 8.58
N PRO A 555 0.38 -4.85 8.20
CA PRO A 555 0.73 -5.68 7.04
C PRO A 555 0.91 -4.89 5.73
N LEU A 556 0.00 -3.96 5.41
CA LEU A 556 0.11 -3.16 4.19
C LEU A 556 1.23 -2.13 4.29
N ALA A 557 1.38 -1.46 5.45
CA ALA A 557 2.49 -0.53 5.67
C ALA A 557 3.86 -1.22 5.56
N HIS A 558 3.96 -2.46 6.05
CA HIS A 558 5.13 -3.32 5.96
C HIS A 558 5.43 -3.66 4.50
N LEU A 559 4.44 -4.15 3.74
CA LEU A 559 4.57 -4.46 2.31
C LEU A 559 4.96 -3.23 1.49
N ILE A 560 4.36 -2.07 1.77
CA ILE A 560 4.69 -0.81 1.10
C ILE A 560 6.15 -0.42 1.37
N SER A 561 6.58 -0.45 2.64
CA SER A 561 7.95 -0.07 3.02
C SER A 561 8.98 -1.01 2.40
N HIS A 562 8.67 -2.31 2.38
CA HIS A 562 9.50 -3.35 1.78
C HIS A 562 9.61 -3.16 0.25
N MET A 563 8.51 -2.89 -0.44
CA MET A 563 8.51 -2.63 -1.89
C MET A 563 9.25 -1.33 -2.28
N ILE A 564 9.15 -0.28 -1.47
CA ILE A 564 9.77 1.02 -1.79
C ILE A 564 11.29 0.99 -1.59
N SER A 565 11.74 0.43 -0.47
CA SER A 565 13.12 0.65 0.00
C SER A 565 13.95 -0.62 0.12
N GLY A 566 13.32 -1.80 0.01
CA GLY A 566 13.94 -3.10 0.33
C GLY A 566 14.28 -3.24 1.81
N SER A 567 13.66 -2.42 2.67
CA SER A 567 13.78 -2.43 4.13
C SER A 567 12.40 -2.29 4.76
N THR A 568 12.23 -2.87 5.94
CA THR A 568 10.96 -2.86 6.68
C THR A 568 10.75 -1.56 7.46
N ALA A 569 11.80 -0.78 7.71
CA ALA A 569 11.76 0.41 8.56
C ALA A 569 11.54 1.74 7.80
N GLN A 570 11.03 2.75 8.51
CA GLN A 570 10.83 4.12 7.98
C GLN A 570 12.15 4.78 7.58
N ILE A 571 13.20 4.58 8.37
CA ILE A 571 14.57 5.04 8.10
C ILE A 571 15.46 3.82 7.87
N ALA A 572 16.06 3.75 6.69
CA ALA A 572 17.02 2.71 6.33
C ALA A 572 18.37 3.34 6.04
N ILE A 573 19.32 3.24 6.98
CA ILE A 573 20.69 3.71 6.79
C ILE A 573 21.45 2.59 6.10
N LYS A 574 21.71 2.75 4.80
CA LYS A 574 22.38 1.75 3.96
C LYS A 574 23.87 2.05 3.92
N VAL A 575 24.68 1.12 4.41
CA VAL A 575 26.15 1.21 4.31
C VAL A 575 26.60 0.28 3.19
N TYR A 576 27.31 0.83 2.22
CA TYR A 576 27.85 0.10 1.07
C TYR A 576 29.35 -0.11 1.22
N GLY A 577 29.84 -1.26 0.74
CA GLY A 577 31.25 -1.63 0.87
C GLY A 577 31.53 -3.03 0.33
N ASP A 578 32.80 -3.39 0.25
CA ASP A 578 33.23 -4.67 -0.34
C ASP A 578 33.46 -5.77 0.72
N ASP A 579 33.98 -5.42 1.89
CA ASP A 579 34.27 -6.35 2.98
C ASP A 579 33.14 -6.41 4.02
N LEU A 580 32.73 -7.63 4.36
CA LEU A 580 31.57 -7.89 5.22
C LEU A 580 31.86 -7.55 6.69
N ASP A 581 33.08 -7.79 7.17
CA ASP A 581 33.45 -7.48 8.56
C ASP A 581 33.51 -5.98 8.79
N THR A 582 34.05 -5.25 7.81
CA THR A 582 34.10 -3.80 7.83
C THR A 582 32.68 -3.21 7.81
N LEU A 583 31.78 -3.77 7.00
CA LEU A 583 30.36 -3.38 6.99
C LEU A 583 29.69 -3.61 8.36
N GLU A 584 29.88 -4.77 8.99
CA GLU A 584 29.30 -5.07 10.30
C GLU A 584 29.85 -4.14 11.40
N LYS A 585 31.17 -3.89 11.39
CA LYS A 585 31.80 -2.93 12.32
C LYS A 585 31.24 -1.52 12.15
N LEU A 586 31.16 -1.02 10.92
CA LEU A 586 30.60 0.30 10.62
C LEU A 586 29.13 0.37 11.02
N ALA A 587 28.34 -0.68 10.76
CA ALA A 587 26.93 -0.71 11.14
C ALA A 587 26.72 -0.66 12.66
N ASN A 588 27.55 -1.36 13.44
CA ASN A 588 27.50 -1.30 14.90
C ASN A 588 28.02 0.04 15.45
N GLN A 589 29.03 0.65 14.83
CA GLN A 589 29.47 2.01 15.17
C GLN A 589 28.37 3.03 14.91
N ILE A 590 27.71 2.96 13.75
CA ILE A 590 26.55 3.80 13.42
C ILE A 590 25.42 3.56 14.43
N LYS A 591 25.11 2.30 14.77
CA LYS A 591 24.10 1.95 15.78
C LYS A 591 24.42 2.62 17.12
N ALA A 592 25.67 2.55 17.58
CA ALA A 592 26.10 3.16 18.83
C ALA A 592 25.97 4.70 18.79
N ALA A 593 26.42 5.32 17.71
CA ALA A 593 26.36 6.77 17.50
C ALA A 593 24.92 7.31 17.50
N ILE A 594 23.98 6.58 16.88
CA ILE A 594 22.59 7.05 16.75
C ILE A 594 21.67 6.60 17.89
N SER A 595 22.12 5.68 18.76
CA SER A 595 21.32 5.19 19.90
C SER A 595 20.97 6.30 20.91
N GLY A 596 21.77 7.38 20.97
CA GLY A 596 21.53 8.53 21.84
C GLY A 596 20.67 9.62 21.21
N VAL A 597 20.31 9.51 19.92
CA VAL A 597 19.54 10.54 19.20
C VAL A 597 18.08 10.50 19.68
N PRO A 598 17.55 11.60 20.25
CA PRO A 598 16.15 11.65 20.67
C PRO A 598 15.23 11.42 19.47
N GLY A 599 14.27 10.50 19.62
CA GLY A 599 13.29 10.15 18.59
C GLY A 599 13.61 8.89 17.78
N VAL A 600 14.82 8.32 17.94
CA VAL A 600 15.14 7.01 17.36
C VAL A 600 14.47 5.90 18.18
N SER A 601 13.69 5.06 17.51
CA SER A 601 13.02 3.90 18.08
C SER A 601 13.27 2.65 17.23
N SER A 602 13.10 1.47 17.83
CA SER A 602 13.27 0.17 17.15
C SER A 602 14.60 0.06 16.38
N LEU A 603 15.68 0.59 16.96
CA LEU A 603 16.99 0.62 16.34
C LEU A 603 17.59 -0.80 16.27
N ALA A 604 17.70 -1.33 15.06
CA ALA A 604 18.23 -2.65 14.80
C ALA A 604 19.20 -2.63 13.61
N VAL A 605 20.30 -3.36 13.74
CA VAL A 605 21.20 -3.62 12.60
C VAL A 605 20.69 -4.88 11.92
N GLU A 606 20.65 -4.87 10.60
CA GLU A 606 20.33 -6.05 9.82
C GLU A 606 21.28 -7.21 10.17
N PRO A 607 20.75 -8.38 10.55
CA PRO A 607 21.56 -9.44 11.12
C PRO A 607 22.42 -10.11 10.05
N MET A 608 23.64 -9.63 9.92
CA MET A 608 24.71 -10.33 9.21
C MET A 608 25.64 -10.92 10.24
N ARG A 609 25.46 -12.19 10.57
CA ARG A 609 26.41 -12.92 11.41
C ARG A 609 27.08 -13.99 10.60
N ARG A 610 28.35 -14.21 10.93
CA ARG A 610 29.04 -15.40 10.49
C ARG A 610 28.40 -16.61 11.15
N VAL A 611 28.05 -17.59 10.33
CA VAL A 611 27.57 -18.89 10.79
C VAL A 611 28.71 -19.86 10.58
N ASP A 612 28.88 -20.77 11.52
CA ASP A 612 29.90 -21.80 11.41
C ASP A 612 29.58 -22.69 10.21
N GLU A 613 30.50 -22.75 9.25
CA GLU A 613 30.39 -23.55 8.04
C GLU A 613 31.28 -24.78 8.14
N ILE A 614 30.83 -25.89 7.55
CA ILE A 614 31.66 -27.08 7.34
C ILE A 614 32.22 -26.97 5.93
N HIS A 615 33.51 -26.68 5.80
CA HIS A 615 34.16 -26.65 4.49
C HIS A 615 34.70 -28.03 4.12
N VAL A 616 34.42 -28.45 2.89
CA VAL A 616 35.03 -29.61 2.25
C VAL A 616 35.98 -29.09 1.17
N LYS A 617 37.23 -28.81 1.55
CA LYS A 617 38.26 -28.26 0.66
C LYS A 617 38.94 -29.38 -0.10
N LEU A 618 38.61 -29.54 -1.37
CA LEU A 618 39.20 -30.57 -2.23
C LEU A 618 40.71 -30.33 -2.41
N LYS A 619 41.52 -31.39 -2.29
CA LYS A 619 42.97 -31.36 -2.48
C LYS A 619 43.31 -31.63 -3.95
N PRO A 620 43.79 -30.64 -4.73
CA PRO A 620 43.99 -30.83 -6.17
C PRO A 620 44.98 -31.94 -6.53
N GLU A 621 46.04 -32.09 -5.74
CA GLU A 621 47.08 -33.11 -5.95
C GLU A 621 46.53 -34.54 -5.77
N GLU A 622 45.73 -34.75 -4.73
CA GLU A 622 45.09 -36.05 -4.42
C GLU A 622 44.02 -36.41 -5.46
N LEU A 623 43.23 -35.42 -5.90
CA LEU A 623 42.27 -35.61 -6.98
C LEU A 623 42.98 -36.08 -8.27
N ALA A 624 44.10 -35.43 -8.63
CA ALA A 624 44.89 -35.78 -9.80
C ALA A 624 45.52 -37.18 -9.68
N PHE A 625 46.07 -37.53 -8.51
CA PHE A 625 46.64 -38.85 -8.23
C PHE A 625 45.60 -39.98 -8.36
N HIS A 626 44.41 -39.75 -7.83
CA HIS A 626 43.31 -40.69 -7.88
C HIS A 626 42.52 -40.67 -9.20
N GLY A 627 42.77 -39.70 -10.08
CA GLY A 627 42.11 -39.57 -11.38
C GLY A 627 40.62 -39.25 -11.27
N VAL A 628 40.22 -38.51 -10.25
CA VAL A 628 38.85 -38.06 -10.01
C VAL A 628 38.73 -36.55 -10.25
N ASP A 629 37.63 -36.13 -10.86
CA ASP A 629 37.37 -34.71 -11.06
C ASP A 629 36.69 -34.08 -9.82
N ARG A 630 36.67 -32.75 -9.78
CA ARG A 630 36.02 -32.01 -8.68
C ARG A 630 34.50 -32.23 -8.68
N ALA A 631 33.91 -32.41 -9.87
CA ALA A 631 32.48 -32.59 -10.03
C ALA A 631 32.00 -33.90 -9.41
N TYR A 632 32.75 -34.99 -9.57
CA TYR A 632 32.44 -36.31 -9.03
C TYR A 632 32.47 -36.34 -7.50
N VAL A 633 33.48 -35.73 -6.87
CA VAL A 633 33.53 -35.62 -5.41
C VAL A 633 32.43 -34.68 -4.91
N GLY A 634 32.21 -33.56 -5.62
CA GLY A 634 31.13 -32.62 -5.29
C GLY A 634 29.74 -33.25 -5.35
N SER A 635 29.43 -34.00 -6.41
CA SER A 635 28.14 -34.67 -6.58
C SER A 635 27.94 -35.74 -5.52
N PHE A 636 28.98 -36.54 -5.20
CA PHE A 636 28.91 -37.52 -4.12
C PHE A 636 28.56 -36.87 -2.78
N VAL A 637 29.25 -35.78 -2.40
CA VAL A 637 28.98 -35.05 -1.15
C VAL A 637 27.57 -34.44 -1.16
N GLN A 638 27.12 -33.91 -2.30
CA GLN A 638 25.78 -33.37 -2.46
C GLN A 638 24.70 -34.44 -2.25
N THR A 639 24.81 -35.60 -2.92
CA THR A 639 23.86 -36.71 -2.79
C THR A 639 23.90 -37.30 -1.38
N ALA A 640 25.07 -37.41 -0.76
CA ALA A 640 25.21 -37.93 0.59
C ALA A 640 24.56 -37.02 1.65
N LEU A 641 24.79 -35.70 1.57
CA LEU A 641 24.39 -34.75 2.61
C LEU A 641 23.04 -34.09 2.35
N ASN A 642 22.91 -33.36 1.24
CA ASN A 642 21.70 -32.62 0.90
C ASN A 642 20.60 -33.58 0.41
N GLY A 643 21.03 -34.63 -0.29
CA GLY A 643 20.17 -35.55 -1.01
C GLY A 643 19.91 -35.08 -2.43
N GLU A 644 19.71 -36.06 -3.30
CA GLU A 644 19.41 -35.84 -4.71
C GLU A 644 18.06 -36.45 -5.07
N VAL A 645 17.26 -35.74 -5.86
CA VAL A 645 16.01 -36.27 -6.43
C VAL A 645 16.38 -37.16 -7.61
N VAL A 646 16.33 -38.48 -7.39
CA VAL A 646 16.75 -39.49 -8.38
C VAL A 646 15.60 -39.88 -9.32
N SER A 647 14.36 -39.77 -8.85
CA SER A 647 13.16 -40.08 -9.64
C SER A 647 11.92 -39.41 -9.02
N GLN A 648 10.76 -39.58 -9.66
CA GLN A 648 9.46 -39.17 -9.09
C GLN A 648 8.49 -40.36 -9.05
N VAL A 649 7.91 -40.61 -7.89
CA VAL A 649 6.88 -41.63 -7.68
C VAL A 649 5.52 -41.04 -8.03
N VAL A 650 4.73 -41.78 -8.81
CA VAL A 650 3.40 -41.37 -9.26
C VAL A 650 2.31 -42.12 -8.49
N GLU A 651 1.60 -41.41 -7.62
CA GLU A 651 0.43 -41.91 -6.87
C GLU A 651 -0.85 -41.35 -7.50
N GLY A 652 -1.45 -42.09 -8.44
CA GLY A 652 -2.59 -41.60 -9.22
C GLY A 652 -2.19 -40.41 -10.10
N GLN A 653 -2.65 -39.21 -9.76
CA GLN A 653 -2.25 -37.95 -10.41
C GLN A 653 -1.18 -37.17 -9.61
N ARG A 654 -0.85 -37.62 -8.41
CA ARG A 654 0.10 -36.96 -7.50
C ARG A 654 1.51 -37.43 -7.82
N ARG A 655 2.48 -36.52 -7.73
CA ARG A 655 3.90 -36.81 -7.94
C ARG A 655 4.70 -36.46 -6.69
N PHE A 656 5.50 -37.40 -6.21
CA PHE A 656 6.35 -37.21 -5.04
C PHE A 656 7.79 -37.48 -5.41
N ASP A 657 8.69 -36.65 -4.92
CA ASP A 657 10.12 -36.78 -5.19
C ASP A 657 10.66 -38.04 -4.48
N LEU A 658 11.47 -38.84 -5.17
CA LEU A 658 12.25 -39.94 -4.62
C LEU A 658 13.67 -39.43 -4.40
N VAL A 659 14.09 -39.36 -3.14
CA VAL A 659 15.36 -38.76 -2.74
C VAL A 659 16.27 -39.81 -2.11
N VAL A 660 17.54 -39.81 -2.54
CA VAL A 660 18.61 -40.60 -1.92
C VAL A 660 19.48 -39.68 -1.09
N ARG A 661 19.78 -40.09 0.15
CA ARG A 661 20.74 -39.41 1.04
C ARG A 661 21.19 -40.33 2.16
N LEU A 662 22.22 -39.92 2.91
CA LEU A 662 22.60 -40.64 4.12
C LEU A 662 21.57 -40.47 5.24
N ASP A 663 21.48 -41.50 6.10
CA ASP A 663 20.68 -41.39 7.32
C ASP A 663 21.21 -40.28 8.25
N GLU A 664 20.32 -39.71 9.05
CA GLU A 664 20.54 -38.48 9.83
C GLU A 664 21.77 -38.50 10.76
N PRO A 665 22.09 -39.59 11.50
CA PRO A 665 23.26 -39.65 12.37
C PRO A 665 24.60 -39.44 11.65
N TYR A 666 24.67 -39.84 10.38
CA TYR A 666 25.90 -39.75 9.58
C TYR A 666 26.12 -38.37 8.97
N ARG A 667 25.09 -37.51 8.95
CA ARG A 667 25.14 -36.15 8.37
C ARG A 667 25.54 -35.07 9.39
N ALA A 668 25.35 -35.35 10.68
CA ALA A 668 25.56 -34.36 11.75
C ALA A 668 27.00 -34.29 12.26
N ASP A 669 27.80 -35.34 12.04
CA ASP A 669 29.16 -35.45 12.58
C ASP A 669 30.23 -35.38 11.47
N VAL A 670 31.17 -34.45 11.65
CA VAL A 670 32.32 -34.25 10.76
C VAL A 670 33.23 -35.47 10.72
N ALA A 671 33.36 -36.21 11.83
CA ALA A 671 34.17 -37.42 11.86
C ALA A 671 33.63 -38.50 10.90
N ASN A 672 32.30 -38.70 10.92
CA ASN A 672 31.62 -39.61 9.99
C ASN A 672 31.77 -39.15 8.54
N LEU A 673 31.70 -37.84 8.28
CA LEU A 673 31.88 -37.27 6.95
C LEU A 673 33.27 -37.58 6.37
N LYS A 674 34.33 -37.47 7.19
CA LYS A 674 35.72 -37.76 6.79
C LYS A 674 35.96 -39.21 6.38
N ASP A 675 35.24 -40.14 6.99
CA ASP A 675 35.37 -41.58 6.75
C ASP A 675 34.44 -42.12 5.66
N LEU A 676 33.61 -41.26 5.03
CA LEU A 676 32.84 -41.63 3.85
C LEU A 676 33.76 -42.11 2.73
N ARG A 677 33.38 -43.23 2.11
CA ARG A 677 34.14 -43.85 1.03
C ARG A 677 33.55 -43.50 -0.32
N ILE A 678 34.43 -43.15 -1.25
CA ILE A 678 34.12 -42.79 -2.63
C ILE A 678 34.75 -43.86 -3.51
N ASP A 679 33.97 -44.43 -4.42
CA ASP A 679 34.50 -45.34 -5.44
C ASP A 679 35.30 -44.56 -6.48
N LEU A 680 36.47 -45.08 -6.83
CA LEU A 680 37.25 -44.55 -7.92
C LEU A 680 36.70 -45.07 -9.26
N PRO A 681 36.66 -44.24 -10.31
CA PRO A 681 36.29 -44.67 -11.65
C PRO A 681 37.10 -45.90 -12.12
N ASN A 682 36.50 -46.72 -12.98
CA ASN A 682 37.11 -47.92 -13.56
C ASN A 682 37.51 -49.01 -12.54
N ASN A 683 36.75 -49.17 -11.46
CA ASN A 683 36.99 -50.19 -10.42
C ASN A 683 38.40 -50.13 -9.79
N ARG A 684 38.99 -48.94 -9.68
CA ARG A 684 40.31 -48.73 -9.06
C ARG A 684 40.30 -48.81 -7.53
N GLY A 685 39.19 -49.25 -6.92
CA GLY A 685 39.01 -49.35 -5.48
C GLY A 685 38.31 -48.14 -4.87
N GLN A 686 38.39 -48.04 -3.54
CA GLN A 686 37.73 -47.01 -2.73
C GLN A 686 38.75 -46.09 -2.06
N VAL A 687 38.43 -44.81 -1.97
CA VAL A 687 39.20 -43.80 -1.25
C VAL A 687 38.31 -43.09 -0.23
N ARG A 688 38.85 -42.63 0.90
CA ARG A 688 38.06 -41.88 1.89
C ARG A 688 37.98 -40.41 1.51
N LEU A 689 36.91 -39.73 1.92
CA LEU A 689 36.75 -38.31 1.66
C LEU A 689 37.91 -37.49 2.25
N ARG A 690 38.42 -37.86 3.44
CA ARG A 690 39.59 -37.19 4.07
C ARG A 690 40.88 -37.23 3.23
N ASP A 691 41.01 -38.26 2.38
CA ASP A 691 42.19 -38.43 1.54
C ASP A 691 42.08 -37.47 0.33
N LEU A 692 40.87 -37.26 -0.22
CA LEU A 692 40.62 -36.34 -1.33
C LEU A 692 40.33 -34.89 -0.92
N ALA A 693 39.91 -34.65 0.31
CA ALA A 693 39.45 -33.35 0.79
C ALA A 693 39.81 -33.12 2.25
N ASP A 694 40.15 -31.88 2.60
CA ASP A 694 40.20 -31.46 4.00
C ASP A 694 38.81 -31.02 4.44
N VAL A 695 38.31 -31.67 5.49
CA VAL A 695 37.01 -31.37 6.09
C VAL A 695 37.26 -30.67 7.42
N THR A 696 37.12 -29.35 7.43
CA THR A 696 37.34 -28.56 8.65
C THR A 696 36.09 -28.57 9.53
N PRO A 697 36.25 -28.72 10.86
CA PRO A 697 35.12 -28.59 11.77
C PRO A 697 34.58 -27.15 11.77
N PRO A 698 33.31 -26.95 12.21
CA PRO A 698 32.65 -25.65 12.20
C PRO A 698 33.40 -24.57 13.01
N THR A 699 34.21 -24.97 13.99
CA THR A 699 34.93 -24.09 14.92
C THR A 699 36.28 -23.56 14.40
N GLY A 700 36.68 -23.89 13.17
CA GLY A 700 38.01 -23.59 12.62
C GLY A 700 38.10 -22.29 11.80
N GLY A 701 37.69 -21.13 12.35
CA GLY A 701 37.96 -19.78 11.80
C GLY A 701 37.29 -19.40 10.46
N ASP A 702 36.76 -20.37 9.75
CA ASP A 702 36.20 -20.31 8.41
C ASP A 702 34.68 -20.03 8.43
N ALA A 703 34.25 -19.05 9.23
CA ALA A 703 32.83 -18.73 9.37
C ALA A 703 32.37 -17.83 8.21
N GLY A 704 31.37 -18.30 7.45
CA GLY A 704 30.81 -17.62 6.28
C GLY A 704 29.57 -16.78 6.63
N ALA A 705 29.24 -15.81 5.79
CA ALA A 705 28.09 -14.93 6.04
C ALA A 705 26.76 -15.67 5.82
N ASN A 706 25.87 -15.65 6.82
CA ASN A 706 24.53 -16.24 6.73
C ASN A 706 23.72 -15.73 5.51
N GLN A 707 23.92 -14.47 5.14
CA GLN A 707 23.25 -13.81 4.03
C GLN A 707 24.14 -12.69 3.49
N VAL A 708 24.20 -12.54 2.17
CA VAL A 708 24.88 -11.41 1.52
C VAL A 708 23.87 -10.63 0.69
N LYS A 709 23.45 -9.48 1.21
CA LYS A 709 22.53 -8.59 0.49
C LYS A 709 23.31 -7.63 -0.40
N ARG A 710 22.79 -7.43 -1.61
CA ARG A 710 23.37 -6.54 -2.62
C ARG A 710 22.29 -5.63 -3.17
N GLU A 711 22.67 -4.39 -3.45
CA GLU A 711 21.83 -3.41 -4.11
C GLU A 711 22.69 -2.66 -5.11
N ASN A 712 22.20 -2.50 -6.35
CA ASN A 712 22.97 -1.95 -7.47
C ASN A 712 24.38 -2.58 -7.62
N VAL A 713 24.45 -3.92 -7.50
CA VAL A 713 25.68 -4.73 -7.61
C VAL A 713 26.68 -4.58 -6.44
N ARG A 714 26.50 -3.62 -5.54
CA ARG A 714 27.34 -3.43 -4.34
C ARG A 714 26.77 -4.21 -3.15
N ARG A 715 27.64 -4.77 -2.30
CA ARG A 715 27.21 -5.36 -1.02
C ARG A 715 26.81 -4.24 -0.06
N ARG A 716 25.80 -4.50 0.76
CA ARG A 716 25.29 -3.52 1.72
C ARG A 716 24.84 -4.16 3.01
N ILE A 717 24.86 -3.39 4.09
CA ILE A 717 24.19 -3.70 5.35
C ILE A 717 23.28 -2.53 5.71
N VAL A 718 22.09 -2.82 6.24
CA VAL A 718 21.13 -1.76 6.61
C VAL A 718 21.00 -1.67 8.12
N ILE A 719 21.07 -0.44 8.63
CA ILE A 719 20.66 -0.11 9.98
C ILE A 719 19.24 0.44 9.88
N ARG A 720 18.31 -0.26 10.52
CA ARG A 720 16.89 0.05 10.54
C ARG A 720 16.57 0.85 11.80
N CYS A 721 15.81 1.92 11.65
CA CYS A 721 15.16 2.59 12.77
C CYS A 721 13.87 3.27 12.34
N ASN A 722 13.01 3.51 13.31
CA ASN A 722 11.75 4.22 13.14
C ASN A 722 11.78 5.51 13.95
N ALA A 723 11.11 6.56 13.48
CA ALA A 723 10.97 7.80 14.22
C ALA A 723 9.76 7.67 15.18
N ALA A 724 9.96 7.88 16.47
CA ALA A 724 8.88 7.88 17.47
C ALA A 724 8.94 9.12 18.35
N GLY A 725 7.78 9.77 18.54
CA GLY A 725 7.67 10.98 19.35
C GLY A 725 8.35 12.23 18.75
N ARG A 726 9.02 12.09 17.60
CA ARG A 726 9.60 13.16 16.77
C ARG A 726 9.41 12.83 15.30
N ASP A 727 9.61 13.83 14.46
CA ASP A 727 9.38 13.73 13.03
C ASP A 727 10.52 13.07 12.25
N LEU A 728 10.17 12.45 11.14
CA LEU A 728 11.09 11.65 10.31
C LEU A 728 12.27 12.48 9.80
N ALA A 729 12.01 13.68 9.26
CA ALA A 729 13.04 14.49 8.62
C ALA A 729 14.06 15.06 9.60
N SER A 730 13.62 15.51 10.78
CA SER A 730 14.46 16.02 11.86
C SER A 730 15.32 14.89 12.46
N VAL A 731 14.72 13.72 12.69
CA VAL A 731 15.47 12.54 13.19
C VAL A 731 16.55 12.13 12.19
N VAL A 732 16.25 12.09 10.89
CA VAL A 732 17.27 11.80 9.86
C VAL A 732 18.35 12.88 9.81
N GLY A 733 18.00 14.16 9.93
CA GLY A 733 18.98 15.25 9.97
C GLY A 733 19.93 15.18 11.17
N ASP A 734 19.43 14.77 12.34
CA ASP A 734 20.25 14.54 13.54
C ASP A 734 21.14 13.29 13.37
N ILE A 735 20.61 12.22 12.77
CA ILE A 735 21.35 11.01 12.41
C ILE A 735 22.48 11.32 11.42
N GLU A 736 22.20 12.08 10.36
CA GLU A 736 23.19 12.46 9.33
C GLU A 736 24.37 13.21 9.96
N LYS A 737 24.09 14.09 10.92
CA LYS A 737 25.13 14.82 11.67
C LYS A 737 25.93 13.89 12.58
N ALA A 738 25.25 13.04 13.35
CA ALA A 738 25.91 12.10 14.27
C ALA A 738 26.84 11.14 13.51
N VAL A 739 26.37 10.53 12.42
CA VAL A 739 27.16 9.60 11.61
C VAL A 739 28.36 10.28 10.97
N LYS A 740 28.21 11.50 10.42
CA LYS A 740 29.33 12.26 9.83
C LYS A 740 30.40 12.67 10.84
N LEU A 741 30.01 12.89 12.10
CA LEU A 741 30.94 13.34 13.14
C LEU A 741 31.67 12.18 13.82
N GLU A 742 30.96 11.08 14.09
CA GLU A 742 31.46 9.99 14.95
C GLU A 742 31.99 8.78 14.18
N VAL A 743 31.63 8.61 12.90
CA VAL A 743 31.97 7.41 12.12
C VAL A 743 32.80 7.77 10.88
N PRO A 744 34.15 7.68 10.95
CA PRO A 744 34.99 7.87 9.78
C PRO A 744 34.84 6.68 8.81
N MET A 745 34.49 6.96 7.56
CA MET A 745 34.30 5.94 6.52
C MET A 745 35.63 5.59 5.81
N PRO A 746 35.98 4.30 5.67
CA PRO A 746 37.12 3.88 4.87
C PRO A 746 36.92 4.15 3.36
N GLU A 747 38.00 4.10 2.58
CA GLU A 747 37.94 4.27 1.13
C GLU A 747 37.05 3.22 0.47
N GLY A 748 36.17 3.66 -0.44
CA GLY A 748 35.20 2.79 -1.12
C GLY A 748 33.92 2.47 -0.33
N TYR A 749 33.81 2.96 0.91
CA TYR A 749 32.60 2.86 1.73
C TYR A 749 31.83 4.17 1.70
N PHE A 750 30.51 4.06 1.62
CA PHE A 750 29.62 5.22 1.68
C PHE A 750 28.29 4.83 2.31
N VAL A 751 27.57 5.85 2.80
CA VAL A 751 26.28 5.70 3.45
C VAL A 751 25.22 6.42 2.63
N GLU A 752 24.10 5.75 2.40
CA GLU A 752 22.89 6.35 1.84
C GLU A 752 21.74 6.22 2.84
N TYR A 753 20.90 7.25 2.91
CA TYR A 753 19.73 7.29 3.77
C TYR A 753 18.50 7.03 2.91
N GLY A 754 17.98 5.81 2.99
CA GLY A 754 16.78 5.37 2.30
C GLY A 754 15.59 5.19 3.24
N GLY A 755 14.57 4.49 2.74
CA GLY A 755 13.30 4.28 3.45
C GLY A 755 12.22 5.25 2.98
N GLN A 756 11.23 5.49 3.83
CA GLN A 756 10.15 6.44 3.54
C GLN A 756 10.66 7.89 3.41
N PHE A 757 11.75 8.22 4.10
CA PHE A 757 12.37 9.54 4.07
C PHE A 757 12.79 9.98 2.65
N GLU A 758 13.40 9.10 1.86
CA GLU A 758 13.84 9.44 0.50
C GLU A 758 12.64 9.78 -0.40
N SER A 759 11.61 8.93 -0.33
CA SER A 759 10.36 9.12 -1.09
C SER A 759 9.64 10.40 -0.66
N GLN A 760 9.58 10.67 0.65
CA GLN A 760 9.04 11.91 1.19
C GLN A 760 9.80 13.14 0.71
N LYS A 761 11.14 13.15 0.81
CA LYS A 761 11.97 14.28 0.37
C LYS A 761 11.80 14.57 -1.12
N ARG A 762 11.72 13.51 -1.94
CA ARG A 762 11.46 13.61 -3.38
C ARG A 762 10.06 14.17 -3.67
N ALA A 763 9.04 13.60 -3.04
CA ALA A 763 7.64 14.02 -3.22
C ALA A 763 7.43 15.47 -2.77
N THR A 764 7.87 15.84 -1.56
CA THR A 764 7.72 17.21 -1.03
C THR A 764 8.42 18.24 -1.93
N ARG A 765 9.63 17.94 -2.43
CA ARG A 765 10.33 18.83 -3.37
C ARG A 765 9.55 19.00 -4.67
N LEU A 766 9.10 17.89 -5.25
CA LEU A 766 8.35 17.92 -6.51
C LEU A 766 7.03 18.67 -6.34
N ILE A 767 6.26 18.38 -5.29
CA ILE A 767 5.01 19.07 -4.96
C ILE A 767 5.25 20.56 -4.72
N GLY A 768 6.33 20.95 -4.05
CA GLY A 768 6.67 22.36 -3.87
C GLY A 768 6.94 23.10 -5.19
N ILE A 769 7.70 22.48 -6.10
CA ILE A 769 7.96 23.02 -7.44
C ILE A 769 6.65 23.13 -8.24
N LEU A 770 5.84 22.08 -8.19
CA LEU A 770 4.56 21.99 -8.87
C LEU A 770 3.54 22.99 -8.34
N ALA A 771 3.48 23.21 -7.02
CA ALA A 771 2.63 24.22 -6.40
C ALA A 771 3.04 25.63 -6.83
N ALA A 772 4.34 25.92 -6.91
CA ALA A 772 4.83 27.20 -7.45
C ALA A 772 4.41 27.39 -8.92
N ALA A 773 4.52 26.34 -9.73
CA ALA A 773 4.04 26.35 -11.11
C ALA A 773 2.52 26.57 -11.19
N SER A 774 1.71 25.98 -10.30
CA SER A 774 0.27 26.23 -10.23
C SER A 774 -0.06 27.68 -9.90
N VAL A 775 0.67 28.32 -8.99
CA VAL A 775 0.47 29.74 -8.67
C VAL A 775 0.76 30.63 -9.88
N VAL A 776 1.82 30.33 -10.63
CA VAL A 776 2.13 31.02 -11.88
C VAL A 776 1.04 30.77 -12.94
N GLY A 777 0.57 29.53 -13.07
CA GLY A 777 -0.55 29.19 -13.95
C GLY A 777 -1.84 29.94 -13.59
N MET A 778 -2.18 29.99 -12.29
CA MET A 778 -3.32 30.76 -11.78
C MET A 778 -3.18 32.24 -12.10
N PHE A 779 -1.98 32.82 -11.98
CA PHE A 779 -1.72 34.18 -12.40
C PHE A 779 -2.11 34.41 -13.86
N PHE A 780 -1.74 33.51 -14.78
CA PHE A 780 -2.10 33.65 -16.20
C PHE A 780 -3.60 33.51 -16.46
N VAL A 781 -4.27 32.53 -15.84
CA VAL A 781 -5.73 32.35 -15.98
C VAL A 781 -6.48 33.57 -15.44
N LEU A 782 -6.06 34.09 -14.28
CA LEU A 782 -6.62 35.31 -13.70
C LEU A 782 -6.31 36.56 -14.53
N TYR A 783 -5.13 36.64 -15.15
CA TYR A 783 -4.75 37.75 -16.01
C TYR A 783 -5.56 37.79 -17.32
N MET A 784 -5.96 36.62 -17.83
CA MET A 784 -6.92 36.53 -18.95
C MET A 784 -8.30 37.09 -18.57
N LEU A 785 -8.75 36.87 -17.33
CA LEU A 785 -10.02 37.39 -16.83
C LEU A 785 -9.94 38.88 -16.46
N PHE A 786 -8.85 39.29 -15.81
CA PHE A 786 -8.58 40.65 -15.37
C PHE A 786 -7.21 41.10 -15.91
N PRO A 787 -7.13 41.83 -17.05
CA PRO A 787 -5.89 42.34 -17.63
C PRO A 787 -5.20 43.45 -16.81
N SER A 788 -5.04 43.23 -15.50
CA SER A 788 -4.37 44.11 -14.55
C SER A 788 -3.64 43.27 -13.49
N PRO A 789 -2.30 43.35 -13.41
CA PRO A 789 -1.53 42.55 -12.47
C PRO A 789 -1.85 42.89 -11.01
N ARG A 790 -2.35 44.11 -10.73
CA ARG A 790 -2.74 44.53 -9.37
C ARG A 790 -3.98 43.78 -8.88
N ILE A 791 -4.97 43.61 -9.76
CA ILE A 791 -6.20 42.86 -9.46
C ILE A 791 -5.86 41.38 -9.26
N VAL A 792 -5.03 40.82 -10.16
CA VAL A 792 -4.59 39.42 -10.05
C VAL A 792 -3.82 39.16 -8.76
N LEU A 793 -2.85 40.00 -8.40
CA LEU A 793 -2.07 39.86 -7.15
C LEU A 793 -2.94 40.01 -5.91
N GLN A 794 -3.98 40.86 -5.95
CA GLN A 794 -4.94 40.97 -4.87
C GLN A 794 -5.72 39.66 -4.69
N ILE A 795 -6.19 39.03 -5.77
CA ILE A 795 -6.91 37.76 -5.69
C ILE A 795 -5.97 36.65 -5.20
N LEU A 796 -4.73 36.59 -5.69
CA LEU A 796 -3.73 35.61 -5.23
C LEU A 796 -3.33 35.79 -3.76
N ASN A 797 -3.52 36.98 -3.18
CA ASN A 797 -3.32 37.20 -1.74
C ASN A 797 -4.32 36.42 -0.86
N ALA A 798 -5.36 35.80 -1.45
CA ALA A 798 -6.23 34.85 -0.75
C ALA A 798 -5.49 33.56 -0.35
N ILE A 799 -4.47 33.14 -1.12
CA ILE A 799 -3.74 31.88 -0.85
C ILE A 799 -2.98 31.94 0.48
N PRO A 800 -2.11 32.94 0.74
CA PRO A 800 -1.41 33.02 2.02
C PRO A 800 -2.37 33.16 3.21
N THR A 801 -3.49 33.88 3.06
CA THR A 801 -4.49 34.01 4.13
C THR A 801 -5.15 32.67 4.48
N ALA A 802 -5.44 31.85 3.47
CA ALA A 802 -6.01 30.52 3.67
C ALA A 802 -4.99 29.57 4.34
N PHE A 803 -3.72 29.67 3.98
CA PHE A 803 -2.67 28.80 4.52
C PHE A 803 -2.50 28.97 6.04
N ILE A 804 -2.72 30.17 6.60
CA ILE A 804 -2.66 30.40 8.05
C ILE A 804 -3.61 29.44 8.79
N GLY A 805 -4.86 29.33 8.35
CA GLY A 805 -5.84 28.44 8.98
C GLY A 805 -5.55 26.97 8.76
N GLY A 806 -5.05 26.59 7.58
CA GLY A 806 -4.65 25.22 7.30
C GLY A 806 -3.52 24.75 8.22
N VAL A 807 -2.49 25.59 8.42
CA VAL A 807 -1.37 25.29 9.34
C VAL A 807 -1.86 25.23 10.78
N LEU A 808 -2.68 26.20 11.21
CA LEU A 808 -3.20 26.25 12.57
C LEU A 808 -4.08 25.03 12.89
N ALA A 809 -4.89 24.58 11.92
CA ALA A 809 -5.70 23.38 12.06
C ALA A 809 -4.84 22.13 12.28
N LEU A 810 -3.78 21.93 11.48
CA LEU A 810 -2.84 20.82 11.67
C LEU A 810 -2.22 20.84 13.08
N VAL A 811 -1.82 22.03 13.56
CA VAL A 811 -1.27 22.21 14.92
C VAL A 811 -2.28 21.84 16.00
N ILE A 812 -3.53 22.31 15.88
CA ILE A 812 -4.60 22.05 16.85
C ILE A 812 -4.93 20.56 16.89
N THR A 813 -4.98 19.90 15.73
CA THR A 813 -5.25 18.46 15.61
C THR A 813 -4.04 17.57 15.90
N GLN A 814 -2.88 18.15 16.21
CA GLN A 814 -1.61 17.43 16.43
C GLN A 814 -1.22 16.50 15.27
N GLN A 815 -1.49 16.93 14.04
CA GLN A 815 -1.15 16.18 12.83
C GLN A 815 0.24 16.58 12.30
N THR A 816 0.90 15.64 11.64
CA THR A 816 2.14 15.89 10.89
C THR A 816 1.84 16.39 9.47
N LEU A 817 2.81 17.07 8.87
CA LEU A 817 2.80 17.47 7.47
C LEU A 817 3.04 16.23 6.61
N THR A 818 2.00 15.77 5.92
CA THR A 818 2.06 14.63 5.00
C THR A 818 1.92 15.06 3.55
N VAL A 819 2.18 14.15 2.61
CA VAL A 819 1.86 14.37 1.19
C VAL A 819 0.37 14.72 1.03
N ALA A 820 -0.52 14.07 1.79
CA ALA A 820 -1.95 14.36 1.81
C ALA A 820 -2.25 15.80 2.26
N SER A 821 -1.59 16.28 3.33
CA SER A 821 -1.75 17.66 3.80
C SER A 821 -1.34 18.68 2.73
N LEU A 822 -0.27 18.41 1.96
CA LEU A 822 0.18 19.27 0.87
C LEU A 822 -0.84 19.35 -0.26
N VAL A 823 -1.47 18.23 -0.63
CA VAL A 823 -2.59 18.21 -1.58
C VAL A 823 -3.76 19.05 -1.06
N GLY A 824 -4.05 18.98 0.24
CA GLY A 824 -5.04 19.84 0.90
C GLY A 824 -4.72 21.34 0.77
N PHE A 825 -3.47 21.74 0.98
CA PHE A 825 -3.06 23.15 0.82
C PHE A 825 -3.19 23.62 -0.63
N ILE A 826 -2.81 22.77 -1.58
CA ILE A 826 -2.97 23.04 -3.01
C ILE A 826 -4.45 23.27 -3.33
N SER A 827 -5.32 22.31 -3.00
CA SER A 827 -6.77 22.41 -3.20
C SER A 827 -7.38 23.66 -2.56
N LEU A 828 -7.02 23.94 -1.30
CA LEU A 828 -7.43 25.13 -0.56
C LEU A 828 -7.07 26.43 -1.30
N GLY A 829 -5.88 26.50 -1.90
CA GLY A 829 -5.46 27.66 -2.69
C GLY A 829 -6.38 27.92 -3.89
N GLY A 830 -6.80 26.86 -4.59
CA GLY A 830 -7.76 26.96 -5.70
C GLY A 830 -9.13 27.47 -5.24
N ILE A 831 -9.67 26.90 -4.15
CA ILE A 831 -10.97 27.31 -3.60
C ILE A 831 -10.94 28.76 -3.09
N ALA A 832 -9.86 29.17 -2.41
CA ALA A 832 -9.70 30.53 -1.91
C ALA A 832 -9.62 31.56 -3.04
N VAL A 833 -8.88 31.25 -4.12
CA VAL A 833 -8.81 32.12 -5.31
C VAL A 833 -10.16 32.22 -6.01
N ARG A 834 -10.87 31.09 -6.15
CA ARG A 834 -12.21 31.04 -6.75
C ARG A 834 -13.20 31.97 -6.04
N ASN A 835 -13.25 31.95 -4.70
CA ASN A 835 -14.10 32.88 -3.94
C ASN A 835 -13.72 34.35 -4.22
N GLY A 836 -12.41 34.64 -4.22
CA GLY A 836 -11.90 35.98 -4.57
C GLY A 836 -12.29 36.46 -5.97
N ILE A 837 -12.33 35.56 -6.97
CA ILE A 837 -12.80 35.88 -8.34
C ILE A 837 -14.26 36.36 -8.31
N LEU A 838 -15.13 35.67 -7.57
CA LEU A 838 -16.55 36.01 -7.50
C LEU A 838 -16.78 37.39 -6.86
N LEU A 839 -16.05 37.71 -5.80
CA LEU A 839 -16.14 39.00 -5.12
C LEU A 839 -15.67 40.15 -6.04
N VAL A 840 -14.50 39.99 -6.68
CA VAL A 840 -13.91 41.03 -7.53
C VAL A 840 -14.71 41.22 -8.83
N THR A 841 -15.24 40.14 -9.43
CA THR A 841 -16.06 40.26 -10.63
C THR A 841 -17.31 41.10 -10.36
N HIS A 842 -17.92 40.95 -9.18
CA HIS A 842 -19.09 41.75 -8.80
C HIS A 842 -18.77 43.25 -8.68
N TYR A 843 -17.60 43.61 -8.14
CA TYR A 843 -17.17 45.02 -8.13
C TYR A 843 -17.01 45.57 -9.54
N VAL A 844 -16.40 44.80 -10.44
CA VAL A 844 -16.23 45.23 -11.84
C VAL A 844 -17.58 45.34 -12.55
N HIS A 845 -18.52 44.43 -12.26
CA HIS A 845 -19.88 44.48 -12.80
C HIS A 845 -20.65 45.73 -12.37
N LEU A 846 -20.59 46.10 -11.08
CA LEU A 846 -21.19 47.33 -10.56
C LEU A 846 -20.65 48.59 -11.26
N MET A 847 -19.36 48.60 -11.58
CA MET A 847 -18.71 49.72 -12.27
C MET A 847 -19.07 49.77 -13.75
N LYS A 848 -19.10 48.62 -14.44
CA LYS A 848 -19.28 48.54 -15.89
C LYS A 848 -20.74 48.59 -16.35
N HIS A 849 -21.65 47.92 -15.63
CA HIS A 849 -23.04 47.74 -16.07
C HIS A 849 -24.06 48.54 -15.25
N GLU A 850 -23.76 48.84 -13.99
CA GLU A 850 -24.64 49.66 -13.12
C GLU A 850 -24.18 51.13 -13.02
N GLY A 851 -23.05 51.48 -13.65
CA GLY A 851 -22.55 52.86 -13.77
C GLY A 851 -22.14 53.51 -12.45
N GLU A 852 -21.89 52.72 -11.39
CA GLU A 852 -21.48 53.27 -10.11
C GLU A 852 -20.03 53.76 -10.13
N ALA A 853 -19.82 55.02 -9.76
CA ALA A 853 -18.49 55.59 -9.60
C ALA A 853 -17.73 54.91 -8.43
N PHE A 854 -16.42 54.73 -8.60
CA PHE A 854 -15.53 54.16 -7.57
C PHE A 854 -15.63 54.94 -6.24
N SER A 855 -16.35 54.39 -5.27
CA SER A 855 -16.63 55.01 -3.97
C SER A 855 -16.65 53.99 -2.84
N GLU A 856 -16.46 54.46 -1.60
CA GLU A 856 -16.54 53.62 -0.39
C GLU A 856 -17.91 52.91 -0.28
N LYS A 857 -18.98 53.60 -0.72
CA LYS A 857 -20.35 53.06 -0.72
C LYS A 857 -20.50 51.90 -1.70
N MET A 858 -19.85 51.97 -2.87
CA MET A 858 -19.87 50.90 -3.86
C MET A 858 -19.17 49.64 -3.32
N VAL A 859 -17.97 49.78 -2.76
CA VAL A 859 -17.23 48.64 -2.17
C VAL A 859 -18.01 48.00 -1.03
N LEU A 860 -18.64 48.81 -0.17
CA LEU A 860 -19.50 48.33 0.90
C LEU A 860 -20.74 47.59 0.36
N ARG A 861 -21.42 48.15 -0.64
CA ARG A 861 -22.59 47.54 -1.28
C ARG A 861 -22.22 46.19 -1.93
N GLY A 862 -21.18 46.17 -2.76
CA GLY A 862 -20.72 44.95 -3.43
C GLY A 862 -20.27 43.86 -2.46
N SER A 863 -19.58 44.24 -1.36
CA SER A 863 -19.19 43.29 -0.29
C SER A 863 -20.41 42.66 0.37
N LEU A 864 -21.44 43.46 0.68
CA LEU A 864 -22.64 43.01 1.38
C LEU A 864 -23.58 42.18 0.48
N GLU A 865 -23.61 42.48 -0.82
CA GLU A 865 -24.38 41.72 -1.81
C GLU A 865 -23.76 40.34 -2.05
N ARG A 866 -22.43 40.20 -1.98
CA ARG A 866 -21.73 38.91 -2.14
C ARG A 866 -21.51 38.14 -0.85
N LEU A 867 -21.80 38.74 0.31
CA LEU A 867 -21.66 38.11 1.62
C LEU A 867 -22.42 36.77 1.71
N SER A 868 -23.70 36.76 1.33
CA SER A 868 -24.54 35.57 1.43
C SER A 868 -24.04 34.43 0.52
N PRO A 869 -23.81 34.65 -0.79
CA PRO A 869 -23.23 33.64 -1.67
C PRO A 869 -21.90 33.08 -1.14
N VAL A 870 -20.94 33.95 -0.80
CA VAL A 870 -19.60 33.51 -0.39
C VAL A 870 -19.61 32.77 0.94
N LEU A 871 -20.42 33.20 1.92
CA LEU A 871 -20.57 32.47 3.17
C LEU A 871 -21.27 31.12 2.97
N MET A 872 -22.28 31.06 2.09
CA MET A 872 -22.94 29.79 1.77
C MET A 872 -21.94 28.78 1.22
N THR A 873 -21.15 29.18 0.22
CA THR A 873 -20.21 28.28 -0.46
C THR A 873 -19.07 27.86 0.47
N ALA A 874 -18.53 28.79 1.25
CA ALA A 874 -17.51 28.48 2.24
C ALA A 874 -18.02 27.55 3.36
N LEU A 875 -19.24 27.77 3.86
CA LEU A 875 -19.83 26.93 4.90
C LEU A 875 -20.22 25.55 4.36
N THR A 876 -20.79 25.45 3.16
CA THR A 876 -21.08 24.14 2.56
C THR A 876 -19.80 23.37 2.30
N ALA A 877 -18.75 24.03 1.81
CA ALA A 877 -17.45 23.40 1.57
C ALA A 877 -16.74 22.98 2.85
N GLY A 878 -16.71 23.83 3.88
CA GLY A 878 -16.11 23.49 5.17
C GLY A 878 -16.91 22.41 5.91
N ILE A 879 -18.22 22.63 6.10
CA ILE A 879 -19.07 21.73 6.89
C ILE A 879 -19.22 20.36 6.23
N GLY A 880 -19.25 20.29 4.89
CA GLY A 880 -19.26 19.02 4.16
C GLY A 880 -18.06 18.12 4.47
N LEU A 881 -16.94 18.70 4.90
CA LEU A 881 -15.71 17.99 5.27
C LEU A 881 -15.60 17.63 6.76
N ILE A 882 -16.45 18.18 7.63
CA ILE A 882 -16.40 17.92 9.08
C ILE A 882 -16.43 16.42 9.42
N PRO A 883 -17.28 15.57 8.79
CA PRO A 883 -17.30 14.14 9.09
C PRO A 883 -15.95 13.44 8.85
N LEU A 884 -15.19 13.89 7.85
CA LEU A 884 -13.84 13.37 7.57
C LEU A 884 -12.81 13.83 8.60
N VAL A 885 -13.03 14.96 9.26
CA VAL A 885 -12.16 15.49 10.33
C VAL A 885 -12.46 14.85 11.68
N VAL A 886 -13.73 14.73 12.06
CA VAL A 886 -14.12 14.22 13.39
C VAL A 886 -13.78 12.75 13.56
N ALA A 887 -13.99 11.94 12.52
CA ALA A 887 -13.77 10.50 12.54
C ALA A 887 -12.65 10.07 11.59
N GLY A 888 -11.64 10.93 11.43
CA GLY A 888 -10.54 10.75 10.48
C GLY A 888 -9.58 9.59 10.78
N GLN A 889 -9.63 9.02 11.98
CA GLN A 889 -8.80 7.86 12.37
C GLN A 889 -9.42 6.51 12.01
N GLN A 890 -10.64 6.50 11.47
CA GLN A 890 -11.31 5.25 11.07
C GLN A 890 -10.77 4.73 9.74
N PRO A 891 -10.84 3.40 9.51
CA PRO A 891 -10.43 2.76 8.26
C PRO A 891 -10.95 3.49 7.01
N GLY A 892 -10.05 3.83 6.09
CA GLY A 892 -10.33 4.50 4.82
C GLY A 892 -10.43 6.04 4.90
N ARG A 893 -10.57 6.64 6.08
CA ARG A 893 -10.62 8.11 6.23
C ARG A 893 -9.24 8.73 6.48
N GLU A 894 -8.23 7.94 6.80
CA GLU A 894 -6.93 8.40 7.30
C GLU A 894 -6.14 9.21 6.27
N ILE A 895 -6.20 8.82 4.99
CA ILE A 895 -5.56 9.61 3.91
C ILE A 895 -6.31 10.94 3.69
N LEU A 896 -7.62 10.95 3.84
CA LEU A 896 -8.45 12.14 3.63
C LEU A 896 -8.43 13.08 4.83
N TYR A 897 -8.10 12.57 6.01
CA TYR A 897 -8.15 13.31 7.26
C TYR A 897 -7.24 14.57 7.25
N PRO A 898 -5.96 14.49 6.84
CA PRO A 898 -5.12 15.68 6.71
C PRO A 898 -5.56 16.63 5.60
N VAL A 899 -6.06 16.10 4.48
CA VAL A 899 -6.60 16.90 3.36
C VAL A 899 -7.78 17.75 3.86
N ALA A 900 -8.76 17.10 4.49
CA ALA A 900 -9.97 17.72 5.00
C ALA A 900 -9.68 18.72 6.13
N THR A 901 -8.72 18.41 7.01
CA THR A 901 -8.31 19.29 8.12
C THR A 901 -7.72 20.61 7.59
N VAL A 902 -6.84 20.52 6.59
CA VAL A 902 -6.22 21.71 5.97
C VAL A 902 -7.28 22.55 5.25
N ILE A 903 -8.16 21.93 4.46
CA ILE A 903 -9.21 22.65 3.74
C ILE A 903 -10.19 23.31 4.72
N LEU A 904 -10.68 22.58 5.73
CA LEU A 904 -11.61 23.11 6.74
C LEU A 904 -11.00 24.31 7.49
N GLY A 905 -9.79 24.14 8.05
CA GLY A 905 -9.10 25.20 8.77
C GLY A 905 -8.82 26.41 7.88
N GLY A 906 -8.38 26.14 6.66
CA GLY A 906 -8.09 27.15 5.67
C GLY A 906 -9.31 27.96 5.25
N LEU A 907 -10.44 27.30 4.97
CA LEU A 907 -11.70 27.96 4.60
C LEU A 907 -12.20 28.88 5.71
N ILE A 908 -12.10 28.48 6.98
CA ILE A 908 -12.48 29.34 8.11
C ILE A 908 -11.68 30.65 8.06
N THR A 909 -10.37 30.56 7.92
CA THR A 909 -9.52 31.77 7.86
C THR A 909 -9.67 32.55 6.57
N SER A 910 -9.77 31.89 5.42
CA SER A 910 -9.91 32.50 4.10
C SER A 910 -11.19 33.32 4.04
N THR A 911 -12.31 32.74 4.48
CA THR A 911 -13.63 33.40 4.45
C THR A 911 -13.67 34.61 5.38
N PHE A 912 -13.04 34.50 6.56
CA PHE A 912 -12.92 35.64 7.47
C PHE A 912 -12.05 36.75 6.86
N CYS A 913 -10.91 36.38 6.26
CA CYS A 913 -9.99 37.29 5.57
C CYS A 913 -10.58 37.90 4.29
N GLU A 914 -11.53 37.22 3.67
CA GLU A 914 -12.20 37.68 2.46
C GLU A 914 -12.96 38.97 2.73
N PHE A 915 -13.70 39.07 3.83
CA PHE A 915 -14.40 40.31 4.20
C PHE A 915 -13.54 41.31 4.98
N LEU A 916 -12.50 40.84 5.68
CA LEU A 916 -11.64 41.69 6.50
C LEU A 916 -10.48 42.34 5.74
N ILE A 917 -9.93 41.71 4.70
CA ILE A 917 -8.69 42.17 4.04
C ILE A 917 -8.95 42.59 2.60
N HIS A 918 -9.71 41.81 1.83
CA HIS A 918 -9.82 42.01 0.38
C HIS A 918 -10.55 43.32 -0.02
N PRO A 919 -11.63 43.77 0.66
CA PRO A 919 -12.26 45.06 0.39
C PRO A 919 -11.32 46.25 0.60
N GLY A 920 -10.52 46.24 1.66
CA GLY A 920 -9.51 47.26 1.93
C GLY A 920 -8.37 47.27 0.92
N LEU A 921 -7.93 46.08 0.46
CA LEU A 921 -6.95 45.96 -0.62
C LEU A 921 -7.49 46.48 -1.95
N PHE A 922 -8.74 46.15 -2.29
CA PHE A 922 -9.42 46.68 -3.47
C PHE A 922 -9.47 48.21 -3.42
N TRP A 923 -9.94 48.77 -2.30
CA TRP A 923 -10.05 50.22 -2.10
C TRP A 923 -8.70 50.95 -2.27
N ARG A 924 -7.61 50.42 -1.68
CA ARG A 924 -6.34 51.13 -1.64
C ARG A 924 -5.42 50.90 -2.85
N PHE A 925 -5.44 49.72 -3.46
CA PHE A 925 -4.44 49.33 -4.46
C PHE A 925 -5.03 49.02 -5.86
N SER A 926 -6.21 48.42 -5.93
CA SER A 926 -6.76 47.89 -7.19
C SER A 926 -7.89 48.72 -7.80
N GLY A 927 -8.61 49.52 -7.00
CA GLY A 927 -9.80 50.24 -7.42
C GLY A 927 -9.56 51.21 -8.59
N LYS A 928 -8.44 51.94 -8.58
CA LYS A 928 -8.04 52.82 -9.69
C LYS A 928 -7.66 52.08 -10.98
N ALA A 929 -7.34 50.80 -10.88
CA ALA A 929 -7.05 49.96 -12.05
C ALA A 929 -8.33 49.31 -12.60
N ALA A 930 -9.24 48.88 -11.71
CA ALA A 930 -10.57 48.40 -12.08
C ALA A 930 -11.40 49.50 -12.77
N ASP A 931 -11.32 50.74 -12.29
CA ASP A 931 -11.97 51.92 -12.89
C ASP A 931 -11.50 52.18 -14.33
N ARG A 932 -10.18 52.10 -14.57
CA ARG A 932 -9.63 52.22 -15.92
C ARG A 932 -10.05 51.08 -16.83
N MET A 933 -10.23 49.87 -16.31
CA MET A 933 -10.68 48.73 -17.10
C MET A 933 -12.16 48.84 -17.45
N ALA A 934 -13.01 49.26 -16.52
CA ALA A 934 -14.43 49.48 -16.76
C ALA A 934 -14.66 50.57 -17.83
N HIS A 935 -13.81 51.61 -17.86
CA HIS A 935 -13.88 52.70 -18.84
C HIS A 935 -12.99 52.53 -20.09
N ALA A 936 -12.26 51.42 -20.23
CA ALA A 936 -11.43 51.15 -21.40
C ALA A 936 -12.23 50.63 -22.60
N ASP A 937 -13.29 49.84 -22.35
CA ASP A 937 -14.15 49.30 -23.40
C ASP A 937 -15.03 50.40 -24.05
N ASP A 938 -15.48 51.41 -23.29
CA ASP A 938 -16.24 52.56 -23.83
C ASP A 938 -15.44 53.41 -24.84
N LYS A 939 -14.09 53.29 -24.86
CA LYS A 939 -13.25 53.97 -25.85
C LYS A 939 -13.01 53.17 -27.12
N ALA A 940 -13.32 51.87 -27.13
CA ALA A 940 -13.16 51.01 -28.29
C ALA A 940 -14.42 51.00 -29.18
N ASP A 941 -15.60 51.29 -28.62
CA ASP A 941 -16.90 51.31 -29.33
C ASP A 941 -17.26 52.67 -29.97
N GLY A 942 -16.31 53.59 -30.12
CA GLY A 942 -16.49 54.89 -30.77
C GLY A 942 -16.70 54.86 -32.29
N LEU A 943 -17.27 53.79 -32.85
CA LEU A 943 -17.54 53.62 -34.29
C LEU A 943 -19.03 53.58 -34.67
N ASP A 944 -19.96 53.69 -33.71
CA ASP A 944 -21.41 53.56 -33.98
C ASP A 944 -22.24 54.85 -33.76
N ASP A 945 -21.63 56.03 -33.69
CA ASP A 945 -22.40 57.28 -33.78
C ASP A 945 -22.68 57.66 -35.25
N PRO A 946 -23.96 57.77 -35.69
CA PRO A 946 -24.29 58.26 -37.03
C PRO A 946 -23.88 59.73 -37.17
N PRO A 947 -23.46 60.19 -38.37
CA PRO A 947 -23.03 61.57 -38.55
C PRO A 947 -24.17 62.54 -38.26
N ALA A 948 -23.85 63.62 -37.53
CA ALA A 948 -24.79 64.68 -37.21
C ALA A 948 -25.41 65.31 -38.49
N PRO A 949 -26.67 65.77 -38.44
CA PRO A 949 -27.31 66.38 -39.60
C PRO A 949 -26.62 67.68 -40.00
N HIS A 950 -26.27 67.82 -41.27
CA HIS A 950 -25.80 69.07 -41.86
C HIS A 950 -26.85 70.19 -41.70
N GLU A 951 -26.49 71.28 -41.04
CA GLU A 951 -27.20 72.56 -41.14
C GLU A 951 -26.96 73.19 -42.53
N PRO A 952 -27.99 73.77 -43.18
CA PRO A 952 -27.82 74.50 -44.43
C PRO A 952 -27.31 75.93 -44.15
N ASN A 953 -26.22 76.32 -44.81
CA ASN A 953 -25.73 77.70 -44.85
C ASN A 953 -26.80 78.67 -45.39
N PRO A 954 -26.90 79.91 -44.85
CA PRO A 954 -27.71 80.96 -45.45
C PRO A 954 -26.99 81.58 -46.66
N PRO A 955 -27.72 82.23 -47.60
CA PRO A 955 -27.14 82.74 -48.82
C PRO A 955 -26.49 84.11 -48.59
N HIS A 956 -25.15 84.16 -48.69
CA HIS A 956 -24.35 85.05 -49.55
C HIS A 956 -22.90 85.15 -49.08
#